data_AF-A0A1F6WP40-F1
#
_entry.id   AF-A0A1F6WP40-F1
#
_cell.length_a   1.000
_cell.length_b   1.000
_cell.length_c   1.000
_cell.angle_alpha   90.00
_cell.angle_beta   90.00
_cell.angle_gamma   90.00
#
_symmetry.space_group_name_H-M   'P 1'
#
loop_
_entity.id
_entity.type
_entity.pdbx_description
1 polymer ?
#
loop_
_entity_poly.entity_id
_entity_poly.type
_entity_poly.pdbx_seq_one_letter_code
_entity_poly.pdbx_strand_id
1 'polypeptide(L)'
;MEIKIVMMKKIFKSTLILFSVLFSLFVFTNQTYAAVHNFTATISPATAIVNENLTYSYTVTNGSDSTAKIGSVEIQLPSSFGTPTLNISSASPDRTWELATSGSYLNGFDASLNKIGIKADSGASKLDNDEFVIVQITTTAPSTANSYEWTANPLANLGLSGTAFTITGTQPVVVVTEETESEPDPTPDPTPDPDPILTETFIIRNGDTVLFNGSVNLPDAGNVEILDINNVTHTVNARSVLAVLKNIDDANDSFIISNLQYFDSFSSFYLKCITPIDESQLCDNWQYAVGSFTPFSSIDSTILAGGETVGIYFGTSRQVVLSSNAITTSESLTATSEKYDYVNNTWGPLTGVNIGVTLPNPDDVWSPIVVSTHAVDFLGVANITITDANVYTLGIVEDFYFPSYTVTVTEPIVPPTGGGGGGSIPTPVFSVPNAVSYLESKQEIDGSFGNSMLYTDWATMALSSNTINSSVKDKILNYMKANNTISSLITDNERHAMALLALNQNPYDFNGVNYIKSIIDSFDGTQFGDVNLINDDIFALIPLANAGYQDSDNEINKTIAFIISKQKSNGSWEESVDMTSASVQALKQFENVSRVGDAINKASIYLQNQQGVDGGWGNVSSTSWVMQAQSSIGVSWNKNGKTCLDYLALQQTNANNNGSVLVSTDTLQNNIWATSYAIPAGLSKTWANIMNKFAKPVVQEISGSCSNCNGEEIKKVESEKLKVESIEQIEIKTEIIEDPVVTDDIKEELIETVVDPVRAEKVVESEKLKVENNLAENSINKDLLTASAGQSRIKWNWRKINVPQLNQLPFVRQLRAIFSVFPKLFHLSLRK
;
A
#
# COMPACT_ATOMS: atom_id res chain seq x y z
N MET A 1 28.54 68.78 11.16
CA MET A 1 27.16 68.40 11.55
C MET A 1 26.41 67.67 10.43
N GLU A 2 26.69 67.95 9.16
CA GLU A 2 25.95 67.41 8.00
C GLU A 2 26.07 65.89 7.77
N ILE A 3 27.20 65.25 8.10
CA ILE A 3 27.42 63.82 7.85
C ILE A 3 26.39 62.93 8.59
N LYS A 4 25.96 63.30 9.80
CA LYS A 4 24.89 62.58 10.53
C LYS A 4 23.52 62.69 9.85
N ILE A 5 23.24 63.80 9.17
CA ILE A 5 21.95 64.05 8.49
C ILE A 5 21.85 63.22 7.20
N VAL A 6 22.95 63.02 6.48
CA VAL A 6 23.00 62.18 5.27
C VAL A 6 22.81 60.69 5.61
N MET A 7 23.45 60.20 6.69
CA MET A 7 23.27 58.81 7.13
C MET A 7 21.84 58.52 7.60
N MET A 8 21.23 59.40 8.42
CA MET A 8 19.84 59.24 8.83
C MET A 8 18.87 59.24 7.63
N LYS A 9 19.08 60.09 6.62
CA LYS A 9 18.25 60.09 5.39
C LYS A 9 18.39 58.82 4.54
N LYS A 10 19.57 58.18 4.49
CA LYS A 10 19.75 56.89 3.81
C LYS A 10 19.04 55.75 4.54
N ILE A 11 19.18 55.69 5.87
CA ILE A 11 18.49 54.69 6.70
C ILE A 11 16.97 54.85 6.55
N PHE A 12 16.44 56.07 6.70
CA PHE A 12 15.00 56.33 6.59
C PHE A 12 14.42 55.95 5.22
N LYS A 13 15.15 56.19 4.12
CA LYS A 13 14.71 55.74 2.77
C LYS A 13 14.71 54.21 2.64
N SER A 14 15.73 53.52 3.15
CA SER A 14 15.78 52.06 3.08
C SER A 14 14.69 51.40 3.94
N THR A 15 14.42 51.91 5.14
CA THR A 15 13.33 51.42 6.00
C THR A 15 11.96 51.71 5.39
N LEU A 16 11.77 52.86 4.74
CA LEU A 16 10.49 53.21 4.09
C LEU A 16 10.22 52.35 2.85
N ILE A 17 11.27 52.00 2.07
CA ILE A 17 11.14 51.06 0.94
C ILE A 17 10.80 49.65 1.44
N LEU A 18 11.46 49.18 2.49
CA LEU A 18 11.15 47.88 3.12
C LEU A 18 9.71 47.85 3.65
N PHE A 19 9.25 48.91 4.31
CA PHE A 19 7.87 49.04 4.76
C PHE A 19 6.87 49.10 3.62
N SER A 20 7.16 49.77 2.50
CA SER A 20 6.26 49.77 1.34
C SER A 20 6.18 48.42 0.63
N VAL A 21 7.27 47.63 0.60
CA VAL A 21 7.25 46.27 0.04
C VAL A 21 6.47 45.31 0.96
N LEU A 22 6.69 45.38 2.27
CA LEU A 22 5.91 44.62 3.26
C LEU A 22 4.43 45.02 3.28
N PHE A 23 4.10 46.30 3.10
CA PHE A 23 2.71 46.76 3.03
C PHE A 23 2.04 46.40 1.69
N SER A 24 2.79 46.26 0.59
CA SER A 24 2.24 45.72 -0.67
C SER A 24 2.05 44.20 -0.66
N LEU A 25 2.77 43.44 0.17
CA LEU A 25 2.45 42.02 0.42
C LEU A 25 1.27 41.84 1.39
N PHE A 26 1.01 42.79 2.29
CA PHE A 26 -0.11 42.74 3.24
C PHE A 26 -1.44 43.32 2.70
N VAL A 27 -1.50 43.70 1.42
CA VAL A 27 -2.75 44.08 0.72
C VAL A 27 -3.06 43.10 -0.41
N PHE A 28 -2.83 41.81 -0.17
CA PHE A 28 -3.69 40.79 -0.75
C PHE A 28 -4.91 40.61 0.16
N THR A 29 -5.96 41.35 -0.21
CA THR A 29 -7.37 41.10 0.09
C THR A 29 -7.68 40.11 1.24
N ASN A 30 -8.09 40.66 2.38
CA ASN A 30 -9.21 40.05 3.12
C ASN A 30 -10.48 40.19 2.24
N GLN A 31 -10.56 39.40 1.17
CA GLN A 31 -11.85 39.01 0.65
C GLN A 31 -12.43 38.09 1.72
N THR A 32 -13.46 38.58 2.41
CA THR A 32 -14.46 37.68 2.96
C THR A 32 -15.11 37.01 1.75
N TYR A 33 -14.58 35.87 1.33
CA TYR A 33 -15.24 35.01 0.35
C TYR A 33 -16.67 34.81 0.86
N ALA A 34 -17.64 35.08 0.00
CA ALA A 34 -19.02 34.75 0.34
C ALA A 34 -19.09 33.24 0.54
N ALA A 35 -19.80 32.78 1.56
CA ALA A 35 -19.97 31.36 1.83
C ALA A 35 -20.58 30.71 0.58
N VAL A 36 -19.79 29.90 -0.11
CA VAL A 36 -20.22 29.17 -1.31
C VAL A 36 -21.01 27.98 -0.81
N HIS A 37 -22.25 27.84 -1.27
CA HIS A 37 -23.06 26.66 -1.02
C HIS A 37 -23.53 26.19 -2.39
N ASN A 38 -22.89 25.15 -2.92
CA ASN A 38 -23.16 24.66 -4.26
C ASN A 38 -23.16 23.13 -4.33
N PHE A 39 -23.72 22.60 -5.41
CA PHE A 39 -23.92 21.17 -5.60
C PHE A 39 -24.02 20.85 -7.09
N THR A 40 -23.87 19.58 -7.46
CA THR A 40 -24.22 19.05 -8.78
C THR A 40 -25.30 17.98 -8.64
N ALA A 41 -26.06 17.74 -9.71
CA ALA A 41 -27.04 16.66 -9.76
C ALA A 41 -27.03 16.00 -11.14
N THR A 42 -27.28 14.69 -11.18
CA THR A 42 -27.38 13.90 -12.42
C THR A 42 -28.54 12.91 -12.32
N ILE A 43 -29.03 12.45 -13.47
CA ILE A 43 -30.06 11.40 -13.56
C ILE A 43 -29.67 10.40 -14.64
N SER A 44 -29.92 9.11 -14.40
CA SER A 44 -29.78 8.03 -15.39
C SER A 44 -30.89 6.98 -15.22
N PRO A 45 -31.57 6.53 -16.30
CA PRO A 45 -31.45 7.01 -17.68
C PRO A 45 -31.95 8.44 -17.84
N ALA A 46 -31.49 9.14 -18.88
CA ALA A 46 -31.93 10.50 -19.23
C ALA A 46 -33.06 10.51 -20.29
N THR A 47 -33.58 9.35 -20.65
CA THR A 47 -34.62 9.13 -21.66
C THR A 47 -35.71 8.17 -21.16
N ALA A 48 -36.89 8.24 -21.77
CA ALA A 48 -38.03 7.37 -21.50
C ALA A 48 -39.04 7.36 -22.66
N ILE A 49 -39.90 6.35 -22.74
CA ILE A 49 -41.05 6.30 -23.66
C ILE A 49 -42.32 6.77 -22.92
N VAL A 50 -43.30 7.34 -23.64
CA VAL A 50 -44.59 7.75 -23.06
C VAL A 50 -45.28 6.62 -22.31
N ASN A 51 -45.73 6.88 -21.07
CA ASN A 51 -46.33 5.90 -20.15
C ASN A 51 -45.43 4.74 -19.70
N GLU A 52 -44.13 4.75 -20.01
CA GLU A 52 -43.19 3.71 -19.59
C GLU A 52 -42.92 3.79 -18.08
N ASN A 53 -42.85 2.65 -17.38
CA ASN A 53 -42.54 2.61 -15.95
C ASN A 53 -41.06 2.26 -15.71
N LEU A 54 -40.24 3.29 -15.54
CA LEU A 54 -38.78 3.21 -15.41
C LEU A 54 -38.29 3.49 -13.98
N THR A 55 -37.08 3.03 -13.68
CA THR A 55 -36.34 3.35 -12.46
C THR A 55 -35.16 4.26 -12.79
N TYR A 56 -35.16 5.44 -12.19
CA TYR A 56 -34.13 6.46 -12.38
C TYR A 56 -33.18 6.49 -11.17
N SER A 57 -31.88 6.40 -11.43
CA SER A 57 -30.82 6.74 -10.48
C SER A 57 -30.64 8.26 -10.47
N TYR A 58 -31.07 8.92 -9.40
CA TYR A 58 -30.89 10.36 -9.23
C TYR A 58 -29.80 10.64 -8.20
N THR A 59 -28.71 11.26 -8.63
CA THR A 59 -27.54 11.55 -7.79
C THR A 59 -27.49 13.03 -7.44
N VAL A 60 -27.19 13.34 -6.18
CA VAL A 60 -26.87 14.71 -5.73
C VAL A 60 -25.54 14.69 -5.00
N THR A 61 -24.61 15.55 -5.44
CA THR A 61 -23.24 15.65 -4.91
C THR A 61 -23.00 17.07 -4.40
N ASN A 62 -22.46 17.22 -3.19
CA ASN A 62 -22.06 18.52 -2.65
C ASN A 62 -20.84 19.06 -3.40
N GLY A 63 -20.78 20.36 -3.67
CA GLY A 63 -19.69 20.95 -4.46
C GLY A 63 -18.34 20.92 -3.73
N SER A 64 -17.26 20.73 -4.48
CA SER A 64 -15.87 20.71 -3.98
C SER A 64 -15.47 21.99 -3.23
N ASP A 65 -15.95 23.14 -3.67
CA ASP A 65 -15.71 24.47 -3.07
C ASP A 65 -16.82 24.91 -2.09
N SER A 66 -17.75 24.01 -1.74
CA SER A 66 -18.83 24.31 -0.80
C SER A 66 -18.29 24.55 0.63
N THR A 67 -18.99 25.40 1.38
CA THR A 67 -18.63 25.78 2.76
C THR A 67 -19.64 25.29 3.79
N ALA A 68 -20.59 24.44 3.37
CA ALA A 68 -21.56 23.80 4.24
C ALA A 68 -21.83 22.36 3.81
N LYS A 69 -22.21 21.51 4.78
CA LYS A 69 -22.62 20.13 4.52
C LYS A 69 -24.09 20.07 4.09
N ILE A 70 -24.42 19.26 3.08
CA ILE A 70 -25.82 19.00 2.71
C ILE A 70 -26.43 18.04 3.76
N GLY A 71 -27.52 18.46 4.40
CA GLY A 71 -28.22 17.66 5.40
C GLY A 71 -29.51 17.01 4.92
N SER A 72 -30.10 17.54 3.85
CA SER A 72 -31.29 17.00 3.18
C SER A 72 -31.43 17.53 1.76
N VAL A 73 -32.28 16.91 0.94
CA VAL A 73 -32.56 17.30 -0.44
C VAL A 73 -34.06 17.20 -0.70
N GLU A 74 -34.63 18.24 -1.31
CA GLU A 74 -35.93 18.18 -1.98
C GLU A 74 -35.73 18.09 -3.50
N ILE A 75 -36.15 16.99 -4.14
CA ILE A 75 -36.19 16.86 -5.60
C ILE A 75 -37.63 17.12 -6.05
N GLN A 76 -37.83 18.10 -6.92
CA GLN A 76 -39.11 18.39 -7.54
C GLN A 76 -39.33 17.38 -8.68
N LEU A 77 -40.26 16.44 -8.48
CA LEU A 77 -40.73 15.57 -9.56
C LEU A 77 -41.63 16.42 -10.48
N PRO A 78 -41.55 16.29 -11.81
CA PRO A 78 -42.48 16.96 -12.72
C PRO A 78 -43.89 16.40 -12.56
N SER A 79 -44.91 17.27 -12.50
CA SER A 79 -46.30 16.91 -12.13
C SER A 79 -47.05 15.99 -13.09
N SER A 80 -46.42 15.58 -14.19
CA SER A 80 -46.96 14.65 -15.19
C SER A 80 -46.39 13.24 -15.09
N PHE A 81 -45.37 13.02 -14.25
CA PHE A 81 -44.93 11.67 -13.88
C PHE A 81 -45.90 11.03 -12.87
N GLY A 82 -45.91 9.70 -12.84
CA GLY A 82 -46.69 8.93 -11.88
C GLY A 82 -46.20 9.09 -10.44
N THR A 83 -46.98 8.56 -9.49
CA THR A 83 -46.57 8.47 -8.07
C THR A 83 -45.32 7.60 -7.96
N PRO A 84 -44.19 8.11 -7.43
CA PRO A 84 -42.94 7.37 -7.40
C PRO A 84 -42.90 6.33 -6.28
N THR A 85 -42.17 5.24 -6.52
CA THR A 85 -41.59 4.39 -5.47
C THR A 85 -40.14 4.80 -5.27
N LEU A 86 -39.69 4.88 -4.02
CA LEU A 86 -38.41 5.48 -3.65
C LEU A 86 -37.55 4.51 -2.84
N ASN A 87 -36.25 4.48 -3.12
CA ASN A 87 -35.25 3.81 -2.29
C ASN A 87 -33.93 4.58 -2.31
N ILE A 88 -33.21 4.66 -1.19
CA ILE A 88 -31.82 5.12 -1.20
C ILE A 88 -30.95 3.94 -1.66
N SER A 89 -30.31 4.01 -2.83
CA SER A 89 -29.42 2.93 -3.30
C SER A 89 -28.04 3.00 -2.67
N SER A 90 -27.51 4.21 -2.51
CA SER A 90 -26.16 4.42 -1.99
C SER A 90 -25.96 5.87 -1.55
N ALA A 91 -24.93 6.09 -0.76
CA ALA A 91 -24.35 7.39 -0.45
C ALA A 91 -22.84 7.22 -0.28
N SER A 92 -22.11 8.32 -0.07
CA SER A 92 -20.69 8.24 0.28
C SER A 92 -20.43 7.41 1.55
N PRO A 93 -19.22 6.84 1.71
CA PRO A 93 -18.88 6.01 2.88
C PRO A 93 -19.24 6.66 4.22
N ASP A 94 -19.71 5.85 5.16
CA ASP A 94 -20.20 6.26 6.49
C ASP A 94 -21.35 7.28 6.52
N ARG A 95 -21.96 7.63 5.37
CA ARG A 95 -23.14 8.52 5.30
C ARG A 95 -24.42 7.72 5.20
N THR A 96 -25.14 7.58 6.30
CA THR A 96 -26.47 6.95 6.29
C THR A 96 -27.56 7.97 5.92
N TRP A 97 -28.28 7.70 4.83
CA TRP A 97 -29.39 8.52 4.32
C TRP A 97 -30.71 7.75 4.34
N GLU A 98 -31.80 8.46 4.64
CA GLU A 98 -33.15 7.91 4.72
C GLU A 98 -34.19 8.77 4.00
N LEU A 99 -35.30 8.15 3.64
CA LEU A 99 -36.46 8.82 3.07
C LEU A 99 -37.11 9.74 4.12
N ALA A 100 -37.51 10.95 3.73
CA ALA A 100 -38.14 11.88 4.66
C ALA A 100 -39.53 11.38 5.10
N THR A 101 -39.77 11.42 6.41
CA THR A 101 -41.04 11.00 7.06
C THR A 101 -41.65 12.12 7.93
N SER A 102 -41.06 13.32 7.89
CA SER A 102 -41.48 14.48 8.67
C SER A 102 -42.30 15.46 7.82
N GLY A 103 -43.41 15.97 8.38
CA GLY A 103 -44.26 16.95 7.70
C GLY A 103 -45.30 16.28 6.80
N SER A 104 -45.36 16.69 5.54
CA SER A 104 -46.26 16.16 4.51
C SER A 104 -45.67 14.98 3.71
N TYR A 105 -44.39 14.66 3.92
CA TYR A 105 -43.71 13.54 3.27
C TYR A 105 -44.11 12.19 3.89
N LEU A 106 -44.64 11.29 3.07
CA LEU A 106 -44.91 9.89 3.40
C LEU A 106 -43.98 9.01 2.58
N ASN A 107 -43.15 8.20 3.25
CA ASN A 107 -42.12 7.36 2.61
C ASN A 107 -41.25 8.14 1.62
N GLY A 108 -40.85 9.37 1.97
CA GLY A 108 -40.03 10.24 1.11
C GLY A 108 -40.80 11.01 0.04
N PHE A 109 -42.12 10.86 -0.11
CA PHE A 109 -42.89 11.57 -1.14
C PHE A 109 -44.00 12.46 -0.55
N ASP A 110 -44.05 13.72 -0.99
CA ASP A 110 -45.16 14.65 -0.76
C ASP A 110 -46.00 14.78 -2.04
N ALA A 111 -47.11 14.05 -2.08
CA ALA A 111 -48.05 14.05 -3.22
C ALA A 111 -48.78 15.38 -3.42
N SER A 112 -48.78 16.29 -2.44
CA SER A 112 -49.43 17.61 -2.56
C SER A 112 -48.52 18.66 -3.23
N LEU A 113 -47.20 18.48 -3.11
CA LEU A 113 -46.18 19.33 -3.74
C LEU A 113 -45.46 18.63 -4.92
N ASN A 114 -45.74 17.35 -5.15
CA ASN A 114 -45.03 16.45 -6.07
C ASN A 114 -43.51 16.46 -5.82
N LYS A 115 -43.12 16.40 -4.55
CA LYS A 115 -41.71 16.47 -4.12
C LYS A 115 -41.25 15.16 -3.50
N ILE A 116 -39.99 14.84 -3.75
CA ILE A 116 -39.25 13.75 -3.15
C ILE A 116 -38.31 14.36 -2.11
N GLY A 117 -38.42 13.94 -0.86
CA GLY A 117 -37.62 14.41 0.26
C GLY A 117 -36.73 13.28 0.78
N ILE A 118 -35.42 13.51 0.81
CA ILE A 118 -34.42 12.61 1.40
C ILE A 118 -33.54 13.38 2.38
N LYS A 119 -33.04 12.71 3.42
CA LYS A 119 -32.21 13.36 4.44
C LYS A 119 -31.15 12.42 5.02
N ALA A 120 -30.07 13.00 5.53
CA ALA A 120 -29.17 12.30 6.43
C ALA A 120 -29.93 11.84 7.69
N ASP A 121 -29.61 10.66 8.21
CA ASP A 121 -30.19 10.12 9.44
C ASP A 121 -29.79 10.95 10.67
N SER A 122 -28.55 11.45 10.65
CA SER A 122 -27.86 12.11 11.76
C SER A 122 -27.06 13.33 11.31
N GLY A 123 -26.56 14.11 12.27
CA GLY A 123 -25.66 15.24 11.98
C GLY A 123 -24.28 14.82 11.45
N ALA A 124 -23.90 13.56 11.63
CA ALA A 124 -22.65 12.98 11.14
C ALA A 124 -22.79 12.54 9.67
N SER A 125 -23.96 12.05 9.27
CA SER A 125 -24.22 11.56 7.90
C SER A 125 -24.50 12.65 6.87
N LYS A 126 -24.38 13.93 7.24
CA LYS A 126 -24.48 15.03 6.27
C LYS A 126 -23.32 14.95 5.27
N LEU A 127 -23.62 15.17 3.99
CA LEU A 127 -22.61 15.14 2.92
C LEU A 127 -21.64 16.31 3.06
N ASP A 128 -20.37 16.00 3.30
CA ASP A 128 -19.23 16.91 3.13
C ASP A 128 -19.00 17.23 1.64
N ASN A 129 -17.98 18.01 1.33
CA ASN A 129 -17.64 18.38 -0.05
C ASN A 129 -17.31 17.13 -0.88
N ASP A 130 -17.73 17.11 -2.15
CA ASP A 130 -17.59 15.98 -3.09
C ASP A 130 -18.30 14.67 -2.69
N GLU A 131 -19.00 14.64 -1.55
CA GLU A 131 -19.84 13.53 -1.15
C GLU A 131 -21.24 13.59 -1.77
N PHE A 132 -21.83 12.41 -1.98
CA PHE A 132 -23.06 12.22 -2.72
C PHE A 132 -24.09 11.32 -2.04
N VAL A 133 -25.34 11.42 -2.49
CA VAL A 133 -26.41 10.46 -2.24
C VAL A 133 -27.09 10.10 -3.56
N ILE A 134 -27.41 8.82 -3.76
CA ILE A 134 -28.17 8.31 -4.90
C ILE A 134 -29.51 7.76 -4.41
N VAL A 135 -30.60 8.31 -4.94
CA VAL A 135 -31.96 7.81 -4.75
C VAL A 135 -32.45 7.16 -6.04
N GLN A 136 -32.95 5.93 -5.92
CA GLN A 136 -33.70 5.23 -6.96
C GLN A 136 -35.14 5.71 -6.92
N ILE A 137 -35.63 6.15 -8.07
CA ILE A 137 -36.97 6.69 -8.24
C ILE A 137 -37.66 5.90 -9.34
N THR A 138 -38.52 4.95 -8.97
CA THR A 138 -39.33 4.20 -9.95
C THR A 138 -40.65 4.92 -10.17
N THR A 139 -40.91 5.38 -11.40
CA THR A 139 -42.16 6.09 -11.74
C THR A 139 -42.53 5.93 -13.21
N THR A 140 -43.82 6.10 -13.50
CA THR A 140 -44.37 6.09 -14.85
C THR A 140 -44.14 7.43 -15.55
N ALA A 141 -43.58 7.40 -16.74
CA ALA A 141 -43.33 8.56 -17.57
C ALA A 141 -44.64 9.21 -18.08
N PRO A 142 -44.64 10.53 -18.32
CA PRO A 142 -45.77 11.26 -18.90
C PRO A 142 -46.33 10.65 -20.17
N SER A 143 -47.64 10.83 -20.41
CA SER A 143 -48.32 10.45 -21.66
C SER A 143 -48.09 11.43 -22.83
N THR A 144 -47.14 12.36 -22.70
CA THR A 144 -46.80 13.38 -23.70
C THR A 144 -45.29 13.39 -23.87
N ALA A 145 -44.81 13.28 -25.11
CA ALA A 145 -43.39 13.43 -25.40
C ALA A 145 -42.94 14.88 -25.17
N ASN A 146 -41.94 15.07 -24.30
CA ASN A 146 -41.34 16.37 -24.00
C ASN A 146 -40.03 16.21 -23.22
N SER A 147 -39.31 17.31 -23.05
CA SER A 147 -38.20 17.44 -22.11
C SER A 147 -38.73 17.85 -20.72
N TYR A 148 -38.39 17.07 -19.69
CA TYR A 148 -38.85 17.28 -18.32
C TYR A 148 -37.66 17.49 -17.37
N GLU A 149 -37.49 18.70 -16.85
CA GLU A 149 -36.48 19.02 -15.84
C GLU A 149 -36.90 18.52 -14.45
N TRP A 150 -36.00 17.82 -13.77
CA TRP A 150 -36.16 17.38 -12.39
C TRP A 150 -35.26 18.27 -11.51
N THR A 151 -35.85 19.11 -10.66
CA THR A 151 -35.11 20.16 -9.95
C THR A 151 -34.72 19.72 -8.54
N ALA A 152 -33.44 19.48 -8.28
CA ALA A 152 -32.91 19.25 -6.92
C ALA A 152 -32.70 20.56 -6.15
N ASN A 153 -33.04 20.54 -4.86
CA ASN A 153 -32.89 21.66 -3.91
C ASN A 153 -32.26 21.15 -2.60
N PRO A 154 -30.93 21.08 -2.49
CA PRO A 154 -30.27 20.66 -1.27
C PRO A 154 -30.30 21.73 -0.18
N LEU A 155 -30.36 21.28 1.08
CA LEU A 155 -30.57 22.09 2.27
C LEU A 155 -29.64 21.66 3.41
N ALA A 156 -29.11 22.63 4.14
CA ALA A 156 -28.03 22.39 5.12
C ALA A 156 -28.46 21.62 6.39
N ASN A 157 -29.75 21.56 6.74
CA ASN A 157 -30.24 20.84 7.92
C ASN A 157 -30.97 19.54 7.56
N LEU A 158 -31.09 18.63 8.53
CA LEU A 158 -31.73 17.33 8.35
C LEU A 158 -33.23 17.43 8.07
N GLY A 159 -33.91 18.39 8.72
CA GLY A 159 -35.37 18.57 8.60
C GLY A 159 -35.78 19.43 7.42
N LEU A 160 -35.32 19.11 6.19
CA LEU A 160 -35.70 19.76 4.92
C LEU A 160 -35.76 21.29 5.02
N SER A 161 -34.70 21.89 5.56
CA SER A 161 -34.65 23.32 5.90
C SER A 161 -33.22 23.83 6.10
N GLY A 162 -33.08 25.13 6.31
CA GLY A 162 -31.80 25.80 6.49
C GLY A 162 -31.31 26.49 5.23
N THR A 163 -30.01 26.67 5.10
CA THR A 163 -29.39 27.31 3.93
C THR A 163 -29.56 26.41 2.70
N ALA A 164 -30.03 26.99 1.60
CA ALA A 164 -30.12 26.32 0.31
C ALA A 164 -28.79 26.38 -0.45
N PHE A 165 -28.54 25.36 -1.27
CA PHE A 165 -27.38 25.26 -2.13
C PHE A 165 -27.77 25.67 -3.57
N THR A 166 -26.79 26.19 -4.32
CA THR A 166 -26.96 26.65 -5.71
C THR A 166 -26.38 25.61 -6.67
N ILE A 167 -27.09 25.27 -7.74
CA ILE A 167 -26.56 24.26 -8.66
C ILE A 167 -25.37 24.81 -9.46
N THR A 168 -24.32 23.99 -9.58
CA THR A 168 -23.21 24.18 -10.52
C THR A 168 -23.54 23.40 -11.79
N GLY A 169 -23.89 24.11 -12.87
CA GLY A 169 -24.35 23.51 -14.13
C GLY A 169 -25.87 23.63 -14.31
N THR A 170 -26.49 22.62 -14.93
CA THR A 170 -27.94 22.54 -15.18
C THR A 170 -28.58 21.47 -14.30
N GLN A 171 -29.87 21.60 -14.02
CA GLN A 171 -30.64 20.53 -13.39
C GLN A 171 -30.79 19.33 -14.34
N PRO A 172 -30.93 18.09 -13.83
CA PRO A 172 -31.16 16.91 -14.65
C PRO A 172 -32.46 17.00 -15.46
N VAL A 173 -32.45 16.37 -16.63
CA VAL A 173 -33.57 16.36 -17.58
C VAL A 173 -33.81 14.93 -18.05
N VAL A 174 -35.09 14.53 -18.10
CA VAL A 174 -35.55 13.30 -18.77
C VAL A 174 -36.27 13.70 -20.05
N VAL A 175 -35.83 13.16 -21.18
CA VAL A 175 -36.48 13.33 -22.48
C VAL A 175 -37.43 12.16 -22.74
N VAL A 176 -38.73 12.45 -22.79
CA VAL A 176 -39.79 11.46 -23.04
C VAL A 176 -40.17 11.50 -24.51
N THR A 177 -40.25 10.34 -25.17
CA THR A 177 -40.56 10.19 -26.60
C THR A 177 -41.79 9.30 -26.85
N GLU A 178 -42.47 9.49 -27.99
CA GLU A 178 -43.60 8.64 -28.38
C GLU A 178 -43.11 7.25 -28.84
N GLU A 179 -43.89 6.21 -28.53
CA GLU A 179 -43.62 4.84 -28.98
C GLU A 179 -43.93 4.71 -30.48
N THR A 180 -42.94 4.32 -31.28
CA THR A 180 -43.13 4.14 -32.73
C THR A 180 -43.59 2.72 -33.06
N GLU A 181 -44.90 2.51 -33.13
CA GLU A 181 -45.48 1.28 -33.70
C GLU A 181 -45.03 1.12 -35.17
N SER A 182 -44.48 -0.05 -35.50
CA SER A 182 -44.14 -0.45 -36.87
C SER A 182 -45.05 -1.59 -37.34
N GLU A 183 -45.96 -1.30 -38.27
CA GLU A 183 -46.70 -2.34 -39.01
C GLU A 183 -45.94 -2.81 -40.28
N PRO A 184 -46.14 -4.06 -40.75
CA PRO A 184 -45.38 -4.64 -41.85
C PRO A 184 -46.14 -4.68 -43.20
N ASP A 185 -45.56 -4.11 -44.27
CA ASP A 185 -45.89 -4.40 -45.69
C ASP A 185 -44.68 -4.00 -46.59
N PRO A 186 -44.48 -4.53 -47.83
CA PRO A 186 -43.15 -4.98 -48.23
C PRO A 186 -42.66 -4.32 -49.54
N THR A 187 -41.98 -3.20 -49.42
CA THR A 187 -41.09 -2.67 -50.48
C THR A 187 -39.82 -2.10 -49.85
N PRO A 188 -38.66 -2.18 -50.53
CA PRO A 188 -37.36 -1.93 -49.88
C PRO A 188 -37.12 -0.44 -49.66
N ASP A 189 -37.39 0.01 -48.43
CA ASP A 189 -36.89 1.27 -47.86
C ASP A 189 -35.56 0.98 -47.09
N PRO A 190 -34.76 1.99 -46.69
CA PRO A 190 -33.45 1.74 -46.14
C PRO A 190 -33.54 1.00 -44.80
N THR A 191 -32.48 0.27 -44.46
CA THR A 191 -32.29 -0.32 -43.14
C THR A 191 -32.61 0.71 -42.05
N PRO A 192 -33.44 0.38 -41.05
CA PRO A 192 -33.63 1.26 -39.90
C PRO A 192 -32.26 1.55 -39.30
N ASP A 193 -32.00 2.82 -38.99
CA ASP A 193 -30.77 3.19 -38.29
C ASP A 193 -30.80 2.41 -36.96
N PRO A 194 -29.77 1.59 -36.65
CA PRO A 194 -29.79 0.76 -35.45
C PRO A 194 -29.88 1.66 -34.21
N ASP A 195 -30.52 1.15 -33.16
CA ASP A 195 -30.53 1.82 -31.85
C ASP A 195 -29.10 2.28 -31.50
N PRO A 196 -28.93 3.52 -30.99
CA PRO A 196 -27.61 4.07 -30.77
C PRO A 196 -26.84 3.17 -29.80
N ILE A 197 -25.85 2.47 -30.34
CA ILE A 197 -25.01 1.54 -29.58
C ILE A 197 -24.40 2.33 -28.43
N LEU A 198 -24.78 1.97 -27.20
CA LEU A 198 -24.21 2.58 -26.00
C LEU A 198 -22.73 2.23 -25.95
N THR A 199 -21.89 3.23 -25.69
CA THR A 199 -20.43 3.05 -25.68
C THR A 199 -19.81 3.64 -24.44
N GLU A 200 -18.85 2.92 -23.87
CA GLU A 200 -17.98 3.38 -22.80
C GLU A 200 -16.62 3.79 -23.36
N THR A 201 -15.85 4.57 -22.60
CA THR A 201 -14.42 4.78 -22.86
C THR A 201 -13.61 4.06 -21.79
N PHE A 202 -12.84 3.04 -22.15
CA PHE A 202 -11.95 2.34 -21.22
C PHE A 202 -10.51 2.81 -21.39
N ILE A 203 -9.83 3.05 -20.26
CA ILE A 203 -8.40 3.40 -20.17
C ILE A 203 -7.75 2.42 -19.18
N ILE A 204 -6.91 1.52 -19.70
CA ILE A 204 -6.19 0.49 -18.92
C ILE A 204 -4.70 0.84 -18.95
N ARG A 205 -4.06 1.02 -17.78
CA ARG A 205 -2.67 1.52 -17.72
C ARG A 205 -1.83 1.07 -16.51
N ASN A 206 -0.51 1.12 -16.67
CA ASN A 206 0.47 1.05 -15.60
C ASN A 206 1.39 2.29 -15.73
N GLY A 207 1.11 3.35 -14.96
CA GLY A 207 1.80 4.63 -15.11
C GLY A 207 1.76 5.16 -16.55
N ASP A 208 2.92 5.39 -17.15
CA ASP A 208 3.03 5.86 -18.54
C ASP A 208 2.66 4.80 -19.60
N THR A 209 2.74 3.49 -19.27
CA THR A 209 2.34 2.42 -20.18
C THR A 209 0.81 2.35 -20.25
N VAL A 210 0.24 2.57 -21.44
CA VAL A 210 -1.20 2.40 -21.73
C VAL A 210 -1.41 1.07 -22.43
N LEU A 211 -2.13 0.16 -21.76
CA LEU A 211 -2.47 -1.18 -22.26
C LEU A 211 -3.70 -1.14 -23.18
N PHE A 212 -4.64 -0.26 -22.87
CA PHE A 212 -5.81 0.00 -23.69
C PHE A 212 -6.27 1.44 -23.51
N ASN A 213 -6.67 2.11 -24.59
CA ASN A 213 -7.40 3.36 -24.53
C ASN A 213 -8.31 3.43 -25.75
N GLY A 214 -9.61 3.24 -25.54
CA GLY A 214 -10.55 3.10 -26.64
C GLY A 214 -12.00 3.12 -26.19
N SER A 215 -12.87 3.34 -27.17
CA SER A 215 -14.32 3.20 -26.97
C SER A 215 -14.73 1.75 -27.17
N VAL A 216 -15.63 1.26 -26.31
CA VAL A 216 -16.12 -0.12 -26.31
C VAL A 216 -17.63 -0.13 -26.24
N ASN A 217 -18.28 -1.06 -26.94
CA ASN A 217 -19.73 -1.19 -26.92
C ASN A 217 -20.16 -1.75 -25.56
N LEU A 218 -21.11 -1.09 -24.91
CA LEU A 218 -21.79 -1.61 -23.73
C LEU A 218 -22.75 -2.73 -24.18
N PRO A 219 -22.63 -3.97 -23.66
CA PRO A 219 -23.50 -5.07 -24.08
C PRO A 219 -24.95 -4.86 -23.62
N ASP A 220 -25.87 -5.69 -24.12
CA ASP A 220 -27.24 -5.71 -23.66
C ASP A 220 -27.35 -6.02 -22.17
N ALA A 221 -28.42 -5.52 -21.53
CA ALA A 221 -28.66 -5.79 -20.12
C ALA A 221 -28.98 -7.27 -19.90
N GLY A 222 -28.28 -7.90 -18.96
CA GLY A 222 -28.40 -9.33 -18.69
C GLY A 222 -27.30 -9.81 -17.76
N ASN A 223 -27.03 -11.12 -17.79
CA ASN A 223 -25.95 -11.74 -17.04
C ASN A 223 -25.03 -12.50 -18.01
N VAL A 224 -23.75 -12.61 -17.64
CA VAL A 224 -22.73 -13.43 -18.30
C VAL A 224 -22.02 -14.31 -17.28
N GLU A 225 -21.42 -15.38 -17.75
CA GLU A 225 -20.69 -16.35 -16.93
C GLU A 225 -19.19 -16.09 -17.04
N ILE A 226 -18.51 -15.87 -15.91
CA ILE A 226 -17.06 -15.63 -15.85
C ILE A 226 -16.39 -16.75 -15.04
N LEU A 227 -15.22 -17.20 -15.50
CA LEU A 227 -14.39 -18.18 -14.80
C LEU A 227 -13.44 -17.49 -13.83
N ASP A 228 -13.31 -18.05 -12.62
CA ASP A 228 -12.22 -17.72 -11.70
C ASP A 228 -10.93 -18.52 -11.97
N ILE A 229 -9.87 -18.22 -11.22
CA ILE A 229 -8.56 -18.87 -11.28
C ILE A 229 -8.59 -20.41 -11.07
N ASN A 230 -9.66 -20.95 -10.48
CA ASN A 230 -9.86 -22.39 -10.28
C ASN A 230 -10.72 -23.02 -11.40
N ASN A 231 -11.09 -22.25 -12.42
CA ASN A 231 -12.07 -22.58 -13.45
C ASN A 231 -13.48 -22.84 -12.90
N VAL A 232 -13.85 -22.21 -11.79
CA VAL A 232 -15.24 -22.20 -11.32
C VAL A 232 -15.98 -21.06 -12.01
N THR A 233 -17.17 -21.37 -12.52
CA THR A 233 -18.04 -20.43 -13.23
C THR A 233 -18.93 -19.66 -12.25
N HIS A 234 -18.96 -18.33 -12.40
CA HIS A 234 -19.77 -17.42 -11.60
C HIS A 234 -20.54 -16.44 -12.48
N THR A 235 -21.84 -16.29 -12.20
CA THR A 235 -22.72 -15.37 -12.90
C THR A 235 -22.48 -13.93 -12.45
N VAL A 236 -22.15 -13.04 -13.39
CA VAL A 236 -22.05 -11.58 -13.15
C VAL A 236 -23.01 -10.82 -14.07
N ASN A 237 -23.29 -9.55 -13.76
CA ASN A 237 -24.06 -8.71 -14.66
C ASN A 237 -23.25 -8.39 -15.93
N ALA A 238 -23.89 -8.48 -17.11
CA ALA A 238 -23.26 -8.26 -18.41
C ALA A 238 -22.67 -6.84 -18.57
N ARG A 239 -23.26 -5.85 -17.89
CA ARG A 239 -22.82 -4.44 -17.89
C ARG A 239 -21.93 -4.09 -16.69
N SER A 240 -21.45 -5.08 -15.93
CA SER A 240 -20.46 -4.82 -14.89
C SER A 240 -19.12 -4.39 -15.49
N VAL A 241 -18.35 -3.57 -14.76
CA VAL A 241 -16.99 -3.18 -15.19
C VAL A 241 -16.13 -4.42 -15.46
N LEU A 242 -16.26 -5.48 -14.65
CA LEU A 242 -15.54 -6.74 -14.90
C LEU A 242 -15.95 -7.42 -16.20
N ALA A 243 -17.25 -7.54 -16.50
CA ALA A 243 -17.72 -8.19 -17.72
C ALA A 243 -17.26 -7.45 -18.98
N VAL A 244 -17.32 -6.11 -18.98
CA VAL A 244 -16.81 -5.30 -20.09
C VAL A 244 -15.28 -5.38 -20.18
N LEU A 245 -14.56 -5.38 -19.05
CA LEU A 245 -13.11 -5.58 -19.03
C LEU A 245 -12.71 -6.97 -19.58
N LYS A 246 -13.46 -8.02 -19.27
CA LYS A 246 -13.22 -9.38 -19.81
C LYS A 246 -13.45 -9.42 -21.32
N ASN A 247 -14.46 -8.73 -21.84
CA ASN A 247 -14.66 -8.59 -23.29
C ASN A 247 -13.53 -7.82 -23.99
N ILE A 248 -12.86 -6.88 -23.30
CA ILE A 248 -11.67 -6.18 -23.84
C ILE A 248 -10.48 -7.15 -23.88
N ASP A 249 -10.25 -7.89 -22.79
CA ASP A 249 -9.23 -8.93 -22.64
C ASP A 249 -9.37 -10.04 -23.71
N ASP A 250 -10.58 -10.53 -23.97
CA ASP A 250 -10.86 -11.53 -25.03
C ASP A 250 -10.73 -10.98 -26.46
N ALA A 251 -10.69 -9.66 -26.63
CA ALA A 251 -10.63 -8.99 -27.93
C ALA A 251 -9.30 -8.25 -28.20
N ASN A 252 -8.33 -8.30 -27.26
CA ASN A 252 -7.13 -7.48 -27.34
C ASN A 252 -5.90 -8.13 -26.68
N ASP A 253 -4.88 -8.45 -27.47
CA ASP A 253 -3.66 -9.11 -27.01
C ASP A 253 -2.68 -8.20 -26.22
N SER A 254 -2.99 -6.92 -25.98
CA SER A 254 -2.08 -5.97 -25.30
C SER A 254 -1.89 -6.23 -23.81
N PHE A 255 -2.80 -7.01 -23.21
CA PHE A 255 -2.70 -7.51 -21.85
C PHE A 255 -3.52 -8.79 -21.70
N ILE A 256 -3.30 -9.53 -20.61
CA ILE A 256 -4.10 -10.70 -20.23
C ILE A 256 -4.51 -10.56 -18.76
N ILE A 257 -5.79 -10.78 -18.42
CA ILE A 257 -6.27 -10.96 -17.03
C ILE A 257 -5.76 -12.31 -16.51
N SER A 258 -4.53 -12.29 -16.01
CA SER A 258 -3.76 -13.49 -15.68
C SER A 258 -4.04 -14.06 -14.29
N ASN A 259 -4.76 -13.34 -13.43
CA ASN A 259 -5.28 -13.89 -12.17
C ASN A 259 -6.55 -13.15 -11.74
N LEU A 260 -7.69 -13.85 -11.78
CA LEU A 260 -9.00 -13.36 -11.35
C LEU A 260 -9.54 -14.29 -10.27
N GLN A 261 -9.65 -13.79 -9.04
CA GLN A 261 -10.04 -14.60 -7.88
C GLN A 261 -11.49 -14.31 -7.50
N TYR A 262 -12.26 -15.36 -7.19
CA TYR A 262 -13.57 -15.20 -6.57
C TYR A 262 -13.48 -15.42 -5.06
N PHE A 263 -14.17 -14.59 -4.28
CA PHE A 263 -14.26 -14.74 -2.83
C PHE A 263 -15.72 -14.97 -2.40
N ASP A 264 -16.06 -16.22 -2.07
CA ASP A 264 -17.40 -16.62 -1.60
C ASP A 264 -17.90 -15.76 -0.45
N SER A 265 -17.01 -15.37 0.48
CA SER A 265 -17.32 -14.54 1.65
C SER A 265 -17.81 -13.13 1.30
N PHE A 266 -17.53 -12.64 0.10
CA PHE A 266 -17.98 -11.35 -0.43
C PHE A 266 -18.92 -11.52 -1.64
N SER A 267 -19.14 -12.75 -2.11
CA SER A 267 -19.87 -13.08 -3.35
C SER A 267 -19.42 -12.23 -4.54
N SER A 268 -18.11 -11.99 -4.65
CA SER A 268 -17.52 -10.98 -5.52
C SER A 268 -16.14 -11.38 -6.06
N PHE A 269 -15.76 -10.80 -7.20
CA PHE A 269 -14.45 -10.96 -7.82
C PHE A 269 -13.40 -9.94 -7.35
N TYR A 270 -12.16 -10.41 -7.23
CA TYR A 270 -10.94 -9.62 -7.08
C TYR A 270 -10.07 -9.76 -8.34
N LEU A 271 -9.90 -8.64 -9.06
CA LEU A 271 -8.94 -8.52 -10.15
C LEU A 271 -7.51 -8.49 -9.57
N LYS A 272 -6.96 -9.69 -9.34
CA LYS A 272 -5.67 -9.83 -8.65
C LYS A 272 -4.51 -9.47 -9.56
N CYS A 273 -4.44 -10.01 -10.78
CA CYS A 273 -3.32 -9.74 -11.69
C CYS A 273 -3.74 -9.54 -13.15
N ILE A 274 -3.04 -8.61 -13.80
CA ILE A 274 -3.00 -8.46 -15.26
C ILE A 274 -1.53 -8.57 -15.69
N THR A 275 -1.29 -9.24 -16.82
CA THR A 275 0.02 -9.32 -17.47
C THR A 275 -0.03 -8.48 -18.75
N PRO A 276 0.64 -7.32 -18.82
CA PRO A 276 0.86 -6.61 -20.08
C PRO A 276 1.63 -7.48 -21.08
N ILE A 277 1.43 -7.26 -22.39
CA ILE A 277 2.29 -7.87 -23.40
C ILE A 277 3.74 -7.40 -23.24
N ASP A 278 4.70 -8.32 -23.36
CA ASP A 278 6.14 -8.09 -23.21
C ASP A 278 6.62 -7.51 -21.85
N GLU A 279 5.76 -7.33 -20.85
CA GLU A 279 6.13 -6.95 -19.48
C GLU A 279 5.89 -8.09 -18.46
N SER A 280 6.37 -7.90 -17.23
CA SER A 280 6.08 -8.80 -16.11
C SER A 280 4.63 -8.69 -15.64
N GLN A 281 4.05 -9.80 -15.17
CA GLN A 281 2.76 -9.81 -14.47
C GLN A 281 2.74 -8.80 -13.31
N LEU A 282 1.66 -8.00 -13.24
CA LEU A 282 1.42 -7.01 -12.20
C LEU A 282 0.27 -7.49 -11.32
N CYS A 283 0.50 -7.62 -10.02
CA CYS A 283 -0.45 -8.21 -9.06
C CYS A 283 -0.79 -7.30 -7.88
N ASP A 284 -1.94 -7.57 -7.27
CA ASP A 284 -2.43 -7.08 -5.97
C ASP A 284 -2.70 -5.57 -5.83
N ASN A 285 -2.39 -4.76 -6.85
CA ASN A 285 -2.53 -3.30 -6.81
C ASN A 285 -3.30 -2.71 -8.00
N TRP A 286 -4.22 -3.47 -8.59
CA TRP A 286 -5.13 -3.00 -9.63
C TRP A 286 -6.33 -2.28 -9.03
N GLN A 287 -6.51 -1.02 -9.43
CA GLN A 287 -7.63 -0.15 -9.06
C GLN A 287 -8.57 0.03 -10.24
N TYR A 288 -9.83 0.37 -9.96
CA TYR A 288 -10.75 0.84 -10.99
C TYR A 288 -11.48 2.12 -10.58
N ALA A 289 -11.86 2.91 -11.58
CA ALA A 289 -12.61 4.14 -11.42
C ALA A 289 -13.65 4.29 -12.54
N VAL A 290 -14.78 4.91 -12.22
CA VAL A 290 -15.83 5.27 -13.18
C VAL A 290 -16.07 6.78 -13.08
N GLY A 291 -15.83 7.51 -14.16
CA GLY A 291 -15.71 8.96 -14.14
C GLY A 291 -14.62 9.39 -13.16
N SER A 292 -14.95 10.28 -12.22
CA SER A 292 -14.04 10.74 -11.16
C SER A 292 -14.11 9.90 -9.87
N PHE A 293 -14.93 8.84 -9.82
CA PHE A 293 -15.17 8.03 -8.62
C PHE A 293 -14.36 6.73 -8.65
N THR A 294 -13.69 6.41 -7.54
CA THR A 294 -13.00 5.13 -7.32
C THR A 294 -13.79 4.36 -6.26
N PRO A 295 -14.53 3.30 -6.63
CA PRO A 295 -15.33 2.55 -5.66
C PRO A 295 -14.47 1.71 -4.72
N PHE A 296 -14.97 1.50 -3.50
CA PHE A 296 -14.45 0.49 -2.57
C PHE A 296 -15.13 -0.88 -2.74
N SER A 297 -16.14 -0.97 -3.62
CA SER A 297 -16.81 -2.22 -3.98
C SER A 297 -16.02 -2.99 -5.03
N SER A 298 -16.30 -4.28 -5.18
CA SER A 298 -15.64 -5.13 -6.18
C SER A 298 -15.95 -4.70 -7.62
N ILE A 299 -15.04 -5.00 -8.55
CA ILE A 299 -15.12 -4.58 -9.96
C ILE A 299 -16.32 -5.18 -10.72
N ASP A 300 -16.84 -6.32 -10.27
CA ASP A 300 -18.06 -6.97 -10.79
C ASP A 300 -19.37 -6.37 -10.26
N SER A 301 -19.32 -5.58 -9.18
CA SER A 301 -20.52 -4.95 -8.58
C SER A 301 -20.95 -3.64 -9.25
N THR A 302 -20.03 -2.96 -9.94
CA THR A 302 -20.28 -1.63 -10.54
C THR A 302 -20.83 -1.79 -11.95
N ILE A 303 -22.09 -1.38 -12.15
CA ILE A 303 -22.82 -1.53 -13.42
C ILE A 303 -22.77 -0.22 -14.22
N LEU A 304 -22.44 -0.32 -15.50
CA LEU A 304 -22.31 0.80 -16.45
C LEU A 304 -23.64 1.05 -17.18
N ALA A 305 -23.90 2.33 -17.52
CA ALA A 305 -25.19 2.78 -18.05
C ALA A 305 -25.14 3.29 -19.51
N GLY A 306 -23.99 3.76 -19.99
CA GLY A 306 -23.80 4.32 -21.32
C GLY A 306 -23.12 5.69 -21.29
N GLY A 307 -21.85 5.75 -21.69
CA GLY A 307 -21.11 6.99 -21.92
C GLY A 307 -20.16 7.39 -20.80
N GLU A 308 -19.91 6.51 -19.84
CA GLU A 308 -18.90 6.67 -18.82
C GLU A 308 -17.46 6.57 -19.37
N THR A 309 -16.51 7.08 -18.60
CA THR A 309 -15.09 6.78 -18.76
C THR A 309 -14.66 5.88 -17.61
N VAL A 310 -14.09 4.73 -17.91
CA VAL A 310 -13.65 3.73 -16.95
C VAL A 310 -12.13 3.65 -16.96
N GLY A 311 -11.50 3.90 -15.82
CA GLY A 311 -10.06 3.73 -15.63
C GLY A 311 -9.76 2.43 -14.91
N ILE A 312 -8.93 1.57 -15.48
CA ILE A 312 -8.30 0.42 -14.79
C ILE A 312 -6.81 0.72 -14.70
N TYR A 313 -6.24 0.82 -13.49
CA TYR A 313 -4.84 1.25 -13.35
C TYR A 313 -4.11 0.55 -12.22
N PHE A 314 -2.82 0.31 -12.44
CA PHE A 314 -1.93 -0.24 -11.43
C PHE A 314 -1.34 0.88 -10.56
N GLY A 315 -1.54 0.82 -9.24
CA GLY A 315 -1.09 1.86 -8.31
C GLY A 315 -2.10 2.13 -7.19
N THR A 316 -1.97 3.27 -6.52
CA THR A 316 -2.96 3.75 -5.54
C THR A 316 -3.84 4.84 -6.15
N SER A 317 -5.08 4.97 -5.68
CA SER A 317 -6.01 6.03 -6.11
C SER A 317 -5.72 7.39 -5.44
N ARG A 318 -5.03 7.35 -4.32
CA ARG A 318 -4.67 8.46 -3.43
C ARG A 318 -3.25 8.26 -2.90
N GLN A 319 -2.54 9.34 -2.60
CA GLN A 319 -1.20 9.30 -2.02
C GLN A 319 -0.92 10.50 -1.10
N VAL A 320 0.19 10.43 -0.36
CA VAL A 320 0.73 11.56 0.41
C VAL A 320 2.17 11.81 -0.01
N VAL A 321 2.46 13.03 -0.49
CA VAL A 321 3.81 13.47 -0.82
C VAL A 321 4.36 14.28 0.36
N LEU A 322 5.47 13.82 0.94
CA LEU A 322 6.15 14.51 2.04
C LEU A 322 7.25 15.43 1.52
N SER A 323 7.33 16.66 2.02
CA SER A 323 8.41 17.61 1.68
C SER A 323 9.79 17.17 2.17
N SER A 324 9.82 16.25 3.16
CA SER A 324 11.01 15.56 3.64
C SER A 324 10.61 14.27 4.35
N ASN A 325 11.46 13.25 4.29
CA ASN A 325 11.35 12.05 5.12
C ASN A 325 12.09 12.18 6.46
N ALA A 326 12.69 13.34 6.75
CA ALA A 326 13.25 13.67 8.06
C ALA A 326 13.11 15.16 8.41
N ILE A 327 12.77 15.47 9.66
CA ILE A 327 12.69 16.83 10.22
C ILE A 327 13.27 16.87 11.64
N THR A 328 13.53 18.07 12.18
CA THR A 328 13.72 18.26 13.63
C THR A 328 12.42 18.62 14.34
N THR A 329 12.35 18.46 15.67
CA THR A 329 11.19 18.87 16.50
C THR A 329 10.92 20.38 16.48
N SER A 330 11.83 21.17 15.90
CA SER A 330 11.69 22.61 15.67
C SER A 330 11.24 22.99 14.25
N GLU A 331 11.15 22.02 13.34
CA GLU A 331 10.77 22.22 11.94
C GLU A 331 9.33 21.78 11.66
N SER A 332 8.78 22.29 10.56
CA SER A 332 7.48 21.89 10.05
C SER A 332 7.68 20.92 8.88
N LEU A 333 6.96 19.81 8.88
CA LEU A 333 6.80 18.92 7.73
C LEU A 333 5.61 19.42 6.90
N THR A 334 5.79 19.56 5.59
CA THR A 334 4.66 19.74 4.68
C THR A 334 4.28 18.39 4.09
N ALA A 335 3.03 17.98 4.26
CA ALA A 335 2.45 16.77 3.68
C ALA A 335 1.34 17.17 2.71
N THR A 336 1.40 16.69 1.47
CA THR A 336 0.44 16.99 0.41
C THR A 336 -0.35 15.72 0.08
N SER A 337 -1.65 15.70 0.34
CA SER A 337 -2.54 14.65 -0.15
C SER A 337 -2.90 14.87 -1.60
N GLU A 338 -2.77 13.83 -2.41
CA GLU A 338 -3.04 13.88 -3.84
C GLU A 338 -3.97 12.73 -4.25
N LYS A 339 -4.76 12.97 -5.31
CA LYS A 339 -5.66 12.01 -5.95
C LYS A 339 -5.17 11.75 -7.37
N TYR A 340 -5.20 10.50 -7.80
CA TYR A 340 -4.77 10.11 -9.13
C TYR A 340 -5.82 10.43 -10.20
N ASP A 341 -5.37 11.06 -11.29
CA ASP A 341 -6.09 11.20 -12.55
C ASP A 341 -5.52 10.18 -13.56
N TYR A 342 -6.23 9.07 -13.68
CA TYR A 342 -5.89 7.97 -14.59
C TYR A 342 -6.00 8.34 -16.07
N VAL A 343 -6.79 9.37 -16.42
CA VAL A 343 -6.95 9.83 -17.82
C VAL A 343 -5.64 10.47 -18.28
N ASN A 344 -5.11 11.39 -17.47
CA ASN A 344 -3.94 12.20 -17.82
C ASN A 344 -2.60 11.67 -17.27
N ASN A 345 -2.61 10.62 -16.43
CA ASN A 345 -1.46 10.16 -15.65
C ASN A 345 -0.88 11.23 -14.71
N THR A 346 -1.74 11.99 -14.05
CA THR A 346 -1.33 13.12 -13.21
C THR A 346 -1.90 13.00 -11.81
N TRP A 347 -1.22 13.63 -10.85
CA TRP A 347 -1.69 13.75 -9.48
C TRP A 347 -2.26 15.15 -9.26
N GLY A 348 -3.50 15.22 -8.78
CA GLY A 348 -4.19 16.46 -8.43
C GLY A 348 -4.36 16.60 -6.91
N PRO A 349 -4.64 17.79 -6.38
CA PRO A 349 -4.84 17.98 -4.95
C PRO A 349 -6.06 17.19 -4.45
N LEU A 350 -5.89 16.45 -3.36
CA LEU A 350 -6.98 15.80 -2.64
C LEU A 350 -7.34 16.66 -1.42
N THR A 351 -8.53 17.26 -1.43
CA THR A 351 -9.04 18.14 -0.36
C THR A 351 -10.05 17.42 0.53
N GLY A 352 -10.37 18.00 1.70
CA GLY A 352 -11.42 17.47 2.59
C GLY A 352 -11.01 16.27 3.45
N VAL A 353 -9.78 15.76 3.26
CA VAL A 353 -9.18 14.66 4.03
C VAL A 353 -8.30 15.17 5.17
N ASN A 354 -7.87 14.25 6.04
CA ASN A 354 -6.92 14.51 7.11
C ASN A 354 -5.65 13.66 6.93
N ILE A 355 -4.50 14.25 7.23
CA ILE A 355 -3.24 13.52 7.40
C ILE A 355 -3.09 13.13 8.87
N GLY A 356 -3.09 11.84 9.15
CA GLY A 356 -2.78 11.28 10.46
C GLY A 356 -1.29 11.09 10.63
N VAL A 357 -0.73 11.55 11.75
CA VAL A 357 0.61 11.18 12.22
C VAL A 357 0.43 10.06 13.24
N THR A 358 1.04 8.91 12.98
CA THR A 358 0.83 7.69 13.77
C THR A 358 2.14 7.03 14.20
N LEU A 359 2.04 6.18 15.23
CA LEU A 359 3.05 5.25 15.67
C LEU A 359 2.53 3.81 15.54
N PRO A 360 3.39 2.80 15.38
CA PRO A 360 2.99 1.40 15.44
C PRO A 360 2.27 1.09 16.76
N ASN A 361 1.14 0.39 16.68
CA ASN A 361 0.45 -0.13 17.85
C ASN A 361 0.89 -1.59 18.07
N PRO A 362 1.57 -1.92 19.20
CA PRO A 362 2.02 -3.28 19.46
C PRO A 362 0.88 -4.25 19.84
N ASP A 363 -0.29 -3.73 20.26
CA ASP A 363 -1.44 -4.53 20.68
C ASP A 363 -2.39 -4.84 19.51
N ASP A 364 -2.39 -4.02 18.45
CA ASP A 364 -3.18 -4.23 17.22
C ASP A 364 -2.49 -3.59 16.00
N VAL A 365 -1.90 -4.43 15.15
CA VAL A 365 -1.15 -3.99 13.95
C VAL A 365 -2.00 -3.28 12.90
N TRP A 366 -3.33 -3.40 12.96
CA TRP A 366 -4.26 -2.75 12.02
C TRP A 366 -4.80 -1.41 12.51
N SER A 367 -4.59 -1.09 13.79
CA SER A 367 -5.10 0.13 14.44
C SER A 367 -3.93 0.93 15.03
N PRO A 368 -3.20 1.73 14.23
CA PRO A 368 -2.00 2.41 14.67
C PRO A 368 -2.31 3.50 15.72
N ILE A 369 -1.36 3.79 16.60
CA ILE A 369 -1.51 4.80 17.65
C ILE A 369 -1.53 6.18 16.99
N VAL A 370 -2.67 6.85 17.01
CA VAL A 370 -2.81 8.22 16.48
C VAL A 370 -2.16 9.21 17.44
N VAL A 371 -1.12 9.89 16.96
CA VAL A 371 -0.39 10.93 17.69
C VAL A 371 -1.02 12.29 17.47
N SER A 372 -1.37 12.59 16.21
CA SER A 372 -2.04 13.83 15.82
C SER A 372 -2.71 13.68 14.46
N THR A 373 -3.64 14.60 14.15
CA THR A 373 -4.42 14.60 12.92
C THR A 373 -4.51 16.02 12.39
N HIS A 374 -4.25 16.20 11.10
CA HIS A 374 -4.14 17.51 10.45
C HIS A 374 -5.02 17.55 9.20
N ALA A 375 -6.06 18.39 9.21
CA ALA A 375 -6.86 18.67 8.02
C ALA A 375 -6.00 19.37 6.96
N VAL A 376 -6.20 18.99 5.70
CA VAL A 376 -5.51 19.60 4.56
C VAL A 376 -6.23 20.86 4.07
N ASP A 377 -5.50 21.78 3.46
CA ASP A 377 -6.07 22.98 2.84
C ASP A 377 -6.63 22.73 1.43
N PHE A 378 -7.02 23.81 0.74
CA PHE A 378 -7.59 23.76 -0.62
C PHE A 378 -6.60 23.30 -1.72
N LEU A 379 -5.32 23.14 -1.38
CA LEU A 379 -4.28 22.57 -2.25
C LEU A 379 -3.93 21.13 -1.84
N GLY A 380 -4.67 20.53 -0.91
CA GLY A 380 -4.33 19.23 -0.32
C GLY A 380 -3.14 19.30 0.65
N VAL A 381 -2.76 20.48 1.13
CA VAL A 381 -1.55 20.65 1.94
C VAL A 381 -1.86 20.74 3.43
N ALA A 382 -1.19 19.91 4.24
CA ALA A 382 -1.10 20.04 5.69
C ALA A 382 0.33 20.43 6.10
N ASN A 383 0.46 21.43 6.99
CA ASN A 383 1.72 21.74 7.66
C ASN A 383 1.67 21.17 9.08
N ILE A 384 2.58 20.23 9.34
CA ILE A 384 2.60 19.34 10.49
C ILE A 384 3.81 19.69 11.35
N THR A 385 3.62 19.80 12.66
CA THR A 385 4.72 19.96 13.62
C THR A 385 4.67 18.81 14.61
N ILE A 386 5.78 18.10 14.75
CA ILE A 386 5.89 16.93 15.63
C ILE A 386 6.92 17.30 16.70
N THR A 387 6.49 17.36 17.96
CA THR A 387 7.30 17.94 19.05
C THR A 387 8.25 16.96 19.71
N ASP A 388 8.05 15.66 19.49
CA ASP A 388 8.81 14.60 20.13
C ASP A 388 9.66 13.88 19.07
N ALA A 389 10.90 13.55 19.40
CA ALA A 389 11.78 12.81 18.50
C ALA A 389 11.40 11.32 18.44
N ASN A 390 10.91 10.87 17.27
CA ASN A 390 10.58 9.47 16.99
C ASN A 390 10.50 9.22 15.49
N VAL A 391 10.32 7.95 15.08
CA VAL A 391 9.94 7.59 13.71
C VAL A 391 8.42 7.46 13.66
N TYR A 392 7.77 8.25 12.80
CA TYR A 392 6.32 8.28 12.64
C TYR A 392 5.92 7.84 11.23
N THR A 393 4.72 7.28 11.12
CA THR A 393 4.05 7.04 9.84
C THR A 393 3.00 8.11 9.58
N LEU A 394 2.87 8.54 8.33
CA LEU A 394 1.86 9.49 7.87
C LEU A 394 1.00 8.84 6.79
N GLY A 395 -0.30 9.03 6.86
CA GLY A 395 -1.24 8.54 5.85
C GLY A 395 -2.58 9.28 5.95
N ILE A 396 -3.43 9.11 4.94
CA ILE A 396 -4.77 9.70 4.92
C ILE A 396 -5.65 8.96 5.93
N VAL A 397 -6.28 9.68 6.86
CA VAL A 397 -7.11 9.07 7.93
C VAL A 397 -8.30 8.33 7.34
N GLU A 398 -8.92 8.93 6.33
CA GLU A 398 -10.09 8.42 5.60
C GLU A 398 -9.77 7.17 4.77
N ASP A 399 -8.48 6.90 4.50
CA ASP A 399 -7.98 5.71 3.82
C ASP A 399 -7.28 4.75 4.81
N PHE A 400 -7.64 4.81 6.10
CA PHE A 400 -7.07 4.00 7.19
C PHE A 400 -5.54 4.09 7.29
N TYR A 401 -4.99 5.29 7.06
CA TYR A 401 -3.56 5.60 7.03
C TYR A 401 -2.77 4.91 5.90
N PHE A 402 -3.44 4.35 4.89
CA PHE A 402 -2.81 3.69 3.75
C PHE A 402 -2.98 4.51 2.44
N PRO A 403 -1.97 4.58 1.56
CA PRO A 403 -0.58 4.19 1.77
C PRO A 403 0.08 5.03 2.88
N SER A 404 1.02 4.43 3.61
CA SER A 404 1.73 5.07 4.72
C SER A 404 3.17 5.46 4.36
N TYR A 405 3.61 6.60 4.88
CA TYR A 405 4.89 7.23 4.57
C TYR A 405 5.65 7.55 5.85
N THR A 406 6.90 7.10 5.94
CA THR A 406 7.71 7.28 7.15
C THR A 406 8.39 8.66 7.19
N VAL A 407 8.29 9.35 8.33
CA VAL A 407 9.14 10.50 8.67
C VAL A 407 9.94 10.21 9.95
N THR A 408 11.23 10.56 9.93
CA THR A 408 12.08 10.56 11.13
C THR A 408 12.14 11.95 11.75
N VAL A 409 11.72 12.09 12.99
CA VAL A 409 11.78 13.34 13.75
C VAL A 409 12.91 13.26 14.76
N THR A 410 13.80 14.25 14.77
CA THR A 410 14.97 14.30 15.67
C THR A 410 14.98 15.58 16.50
N GLU A 411 15.59 15.59 17.69
CA GLU A 411 15.74 16.85 18.42
C GLU A 411 16.65 17.82 17.64
N PRO A 412 16.46 19.15 17.76
CA PRO A 412 17.24 20.12 17.02
C PRO A 412 18.65 20.11 17.60
N ILE A 413 19.67 20.14 16.74
CA ILE A 413 21.06 20.22 17.19
C ILE A 413 21.28 21.61 17.79
N VAL A 414 21.02 21.77 19.09
CA VAL A 414 21.22 23.02 19.83
C VAL A 414 22.72 23.36 19.77
N PRO A 415 23.12 24.45 19.07
CA PRO A 415 24.52 24.87 19.07
C PRO A 415 24.90 25.29 20.49
N PRO A 416 26.01 24.80 21.07
CA PRO A 416 26.33 25.10 22.47
C PRO A 416 26.48 26.60 22.72
N THR A 417 25.54 27.18 23.48
CA THR A 417 25.59 28.61 23.82
C THR A 417 26.67 28.90 24.85
N GLY A 418 27.87 29.21 24.37
CA GLY A 418 28.73 30.26 24.94
C GLY A 418 29.22 30.06 26.38
N GLY A 419 29.81 28.91 26.69
CA GLY A 419 30.71 28.74 27.85
C GLY A 419 32.16 28.62 27.38
N GLY A 420 32.99 29.63 27.62
CA GLY A 420 34.36 29.68 27.09
C GLY A 420 35.28 28.59 27.66
N GLY A 421 35.65 27.62 26.83
CA GLY A 421 36.65 26.59 27.12
C GLY A 421 36.86 25.72 25.88
N GLY A 422 38.09 25.67 25.37
CA GLY A 422 38.42 24.91 24.16
C GLY A 422 38.34 23.41 24.38
N GLY A 423 37.15 22.84 24.23
CA GLY A 423 36.91 21.41 24.11
C GLY A 423 35.96 21.18 22.94
N SER A 424 36.49 20.63 21.86
CA SER A 424 35.67 20.04 20.80
C SER A 424 34.73 19.02 21.43
N ILE A 425 33.41 19.17 21.25
CA ILE A 425 32.51 18.01 21.41
C ILE A 425 33.04 16.96 20.44
N PRO A 426 33.41 15.75 20.89
CA PRO A 426 33.89 14.73 19.97
C PRO A 426 32.79 14.45 18.95
N THR A 427 33.12 14.47 17.66
CA THR A 427 32.27 13.85 16.64
C THR A 427 31.96 12.43 17.12
N PRO A 428 30.69 11.99 17.12
CA PRO A 428 30.36 10.60 17.45
C PRO A 428 31.25 9.64 16.65
N VAL A 429 31.78 8.61 17.31
CA VAL A 429 32.57 7.56 16.67
C VAL A 429 31.88 6.23 16.93
N PHE A 430 31.67 5.44 15.88
CA PHE A 430 31.06 4.13 16.02
C PHE A 430 31.99 3.19 16.80
N SER A 431 31.56 2.80 17.99
CA SER A 431 32.27 1.91 18.90
C SER A 431 31.87 0.47 18.62
N VAL A 432 32.66 -0.19 17.76
CA VAL A 432 32.60 -1.65 17.57
C VAL A 432 32.71 -2.41 18.90
N PRO A 433 33.59 -2.07 19.87
CA PRO A 433 33.64 -2.76 21.15
C PRO A 433 32.32 -2.70 21.94
N ASN A 434 31.61 -1.57 21.90
CA ASN A 434 30.31 -1.44 22.56
C ASN A 434 29.24 -2.27 21.83
N ALA A 435 29.24 -2.28 20.50
CA ALA A 435 28.33 -3.11 19.69
C ALA A 435 28.54 -4.61 19.92
N VAL A 436 29.79 -5.06 19.97
CA VAL A 436 30.14 -6.45 20.33
C VAL A 436 29.69 -6.76 21.76
N SER A 437 29.98 -5.89 22.73
CA SER A 437 29.57 -6.09 24.13
C SER A 437 28.04 -6.14 24.30
N TYR A 438 27.32 -5.28 23.56
CA TYR A 438 25.86 -5.33 23.50
C TYR A 438 25.40 -6.68 22.94
N LEU A 439 25.94 -7.10 21.80
CA LEU A 439 25.53 -8.32 21.13
C LEU A 439 25.79 -9.54 22.00
N GLU A 440 27.01 -9.70 22.56
CA GLU A 440 27.33 -10.77 23.52
C GLU A 440 26.37 -10.80 24.73
N SER A 441 25.88 -9.64 25.19
CA SER A 441 24.89 -9.56 26.28
C SER A 441 23.49 -10.08 25.91
N LYS A 442 23.21 -10.32 24.61
CA LYS A 442 21.94 -10.86 24.10
C LYS A 442 21.99 -12.35 23.77
N GLN A 443 23.09 -13.02 24.11
CA GLN A 443 23.14 -14.47 23.97
C GLN A 443 22.32 -15.15 25.05
N GLU A 444 21.39 -16.00 24.63
CA GLU A 444 20.51 -16.73 25.53
C GLU A 444 21.24 -17.86 26.29
N ILE A 445 20.51 -18.52 27.19
CA ILE A 445 21.05 -19.63 28.00
C ILE A 445 21.39 -20.84 27.12
N ASP A 446 20.55 -21.12 26.12
CA ASP A 446 20.75 -22.22 25.16
C ASP A 446 21.87 -21.94 24.13
N GLY A 447 22.30 -20.68 24.03
CA GLY A 447 23.35 -20.20 23.13
C GLY A 447 22.85 -19.49 21.87
N SER A 448 21.53 -19.44 21.67
CA SER A 448 20.89 -18.72 20.57
C SER A 448 20.97 -17.20 20.75
N PHE A 449 20.62 -16.48 19.68
CA PHE A 449 20.25 -15.08 19.71
C PHE A 449 18.82 -14.94 19.20
N GLY A 450 18.01 -14.07 19.82
CA GLY A 450 16.63 -13.81 19.40
C GLY A 450 15.71 -15.05 19.36
N ASN A 451 16.12 -16.16 20.01
CA ASN A 451 15.46 -17.48 19.99
C ASN A 451 15.30 -18.10 18.58
N SER A 452 16.22 -17.82 17.64
CA SER A 452 16.16 -18.38 16.28
C SER A 452 17.54 -18.56 15.64
N MET A 453 17.65 -19.55 14.74
CA MET A 453 18.81 -19.74 13.87
C MET A 453 19.13 -18.49 13.04
N LEU A 454 18.12 -17.79 12.50
CA LEU A 454 18.29 -16.58 11.67
C LEU A 454 19.16 -15.52 12.34
N TYR A 455 18.82 -15.12 13.57
CA TYR A 455 19.58 -14.13 14.31
C TYR A 455 20.89 -14.70 14.85
N THR A 456 20.93 -16.00 15.15
CA THR A 456 22.14 -16.69 15.62
C THR A 456 23.22 -16.74 14.54
N ASP A 457 22.87 -17.02 13.28
CA ASP A 457 23.79 -17.00 12.15
C ASP A 457 24.36 -15.59 11.92
N TRP A 458 23.52 -14.56 11.92
CA TRP A 458 23.98 -13.18 11.75
C TRP A 458 24.83 -12.68 12.91
N ALA A 459 24.44 -12.97 14.16
CA ALA A 459 25.26 -12.69 15.33
C ALA A 459 26.60 -13.44 15.28
N THR A 460 26.61 -14.66 14.75
CA THR A 460 27.84 -15.44 14.52
C THR A 460 28.78 -14.76 13.52
N MET A 461 28.26 -14.29 12.38
CA MET A 461 29.04 -13.51 11.41
C MET A 461 29.61 -12.24 12.05
N ALA A 462 28.80 -11.52 12.82
CA ALA A 462 29.20 -10.29 13.50
C ALA A 462 30.33 -10.53 14.52
N LEU A 463 30.15 -11.49 15.42
CA LEU A 463 31.10 -11.79 16.49
C LEU A 463 32.40 -12.40 15.93
N SER A 464 32.31 -13.22 14.88
CA SER A 464 33.48 -13.80 14.19
C SER A 464 34.24 -12.78 13.32
N SER A 465 33.62 -11.65 12.97
CA SER A 465 34.33 -10.52 12.37
C SER A 465 35.29 -9.86 13.38
N ASN A 466 35.06 -10.04 14.69
CA ASN A 466 35.97 -9.65 15.76
C ASN A 466 36.67 -10.89 16.38
N THR A 467 37.47 -10.70 17.44
CA THR A 467 37.93 -11.81 18.28
C THR A 467 36.77 -12.29 19.16
N ILE A 468 36.03 -13.29 18.68
CA ILE A 468 34.90 -13.91 19.41
C ILE A 468 35.34 -14.51 20.76
N ASN A 469 34.58 -14.22 21.81
CA ASN A 469 34.79 -14.82 23.13
C ASN A 469 34.54 -16.35 23.08
N SER A 470 35.47 -17.15 23.62
CA SER A 470 35.38 -18.61 23.59
C SER A 470 34.10 -19.15 24.22
N SER A 471 33.62 -18.58 25.34
CA SER A 471 32.39 -19.08 25.98
C SER A 471 31.13 -18.76 25.18
N VAL A 472 31.14 -17.63 24.46
CA VAL A 472 30.06 -17.25 23.51
C VAL A 472 30.08 -18.17 22.31
N LYS A 473 31.27 -18.44 21.74
CA LYS A 473 31.48 -19.38 20.64
C LYS A 473 31.02 -20.80 21.00
N ASP A 474 31.41 -21.32 22.16
CA ASP A 474 31.05 -22.68 22.59
C ASP A 474 29.53 -22.84 22.72
N LYS A 475 28.85 -21.82 23.27
CA LYS A 475 27.39 -21.76 23.32
C LYS A 475 26.74 -21.74 21.94
N ILE A 476 27.20 -20.89 21.01
CA ILE A 476 26.71 -20.87 19.62
C ILE A 476 26.84 -22.26 18.99
N LEU A 477 28.02 -22.87 19.10
CA LEU A 477 28.28 -24.19 18.54
C LEU A 477 27.40 -25.29 19.16
N ASN A 478 27.06 -25.18 20.44
CA ASN A 478 26.12 -26.12 21.09
C ASN A 478 24.69 -25.93 20.57
N TYR A 479 24.22 -24.69 20.42
CA TYR A 479 22.91 -24.40 19.84
C TYR A 479 22.81 -24.88 18.38
N MET A 480 23.81 -24.56 17.55
CA MET A 480 23.86 -24.99 16.15
C MET A 480 23.88 -26.52 16.01
N LYS A 481 24.63 -27.25 16.85
CA LYS A 481 24.63 -28.73 16.86
C LYS A 481 23.30 -29.33 17.30
N ALA A 482 22.52 -28.65 18.13
CA ALA A 482 21.21 -29.10 18.57
C ALA A 482 20.09 -28.79 17.54
N ASN A 483 20.35 -27.88 16.60
CA ASN A 483 19.39 -27.39 15.60
C ASN A 483 19.93 -27.55 14.16
N ASN A 484 20.78 -28.56 13.91
CA ASN A 484 21.36 -28.77 12.58
C ASN A 484 20.38 -29.51 11.66
N THR A 485 19.46 -28.76 11.05
CA THR A 485 18.58 -29.25 9.98
C THR A 485 18.83 -28.51 8.68
N ILE A 486 18.55 -29.16 7.56
CA ILE A 486 18.47 -28.49 6.24
C ILE A 486 17.10 -27.80 6.16
N SER A 487 17.09 -26.51 5.82
CA SER A 487 15.86 -25.75 5.54
C SER A 487 15.39 -26.02 4.12
N SER A 488 14.08 -25.92 3.87
CA SER A 488 13.52 -25.86 2.51
C SER A 488 13.78 -24.52 1.83
N LEU A 489 14.07 -23.46 2.58
CA LEU A 489 14.52 -22.18 2.04
C LEU A 489 16.05 -22.23 1.88
N ILE A 490 16.55 -22.13 0.65
CA ILE A 490 17.98 -22.27 0.39
C ILE A 490 18.83 -21.19 1.10
N THR A 491 18.31 -19.96 1.17
CA THR A 491 18.96 -18.82 1.83
C THR A 491 19.20 -19.01 3.33
N ASP A 492 18.47 -19.92 3.99
CA ASP A 492 18.81 -20.36 5.35
C ASP A 492 20.07 -21.24 5.36
N ASN A 493 20.17 -22.19 4.42
CA ASN A 493 21.31 -23.09 4.30
C ASN A 493 22.59 -22.34 3.90
N GLU A 494 22.47 -21.33 3.02
CA GLU A 494 23.56 -20.44 2.60
C GLU A 494 24.06 -19.58 3.76
N ARG A 495 23.16 -18.86 4.43
CA ARG A 495 23.48 -18.06 5.61
C ARG A 495 24.09 -18.92 6.73
N HIS A 496 23.56 -20.12 6.96
CA HIS A 496 24.12 -21.02 7.95
C HIS A 496 25.50 -21.54 7.55
N ALA A 497 25.72 -21.89 6.28
CA ALA A 497 27.04 -22.24 5.77
C ALA A 497 28.06 -21.09 5.96
N MET A 498 27.64 -19.83 5.74
CA MET A 498 28.47 -18.66 6.04
C MET A 498 28.86 -18.60 7.53
N ALA A 499 27.90 -18.79 8.44
CA ALA A 499 28.14 -18.78 9.88
C ALA A 499 29.08 -19.92 10.33
N LEU A 500 28.94 -21.12 9.78
CA LEU A 500 29.85 -22.25 10.02
C LEU A 500 31.28 -21.94 9.54
N LEU A 501 31.41 -21.41 8.32
CA LEU A 501 32.71 -20.98 7.76
C LEU A 501 33.37 -19.88 8.61
N ALA A 502 32.60 -18.93 9.13
CA ALA A 502 33.09 -17.90 10.05
C ALA A 502 33.60 -18.47 11.38
N LEU A 503 32.94 -19.50 11.92
CA LEU A 503 33.38 -20.23 13.13
C LEU A 503 34.55 -21.20 12.87
N ASN A 504 35.04 -21.31 11.64
CA ASN A 504 35.99 -22.34 11.19
C ASN A 504 35.46 -23.76 11.46
N GLN A 505 34.18 -23.99 11.17
CA GLN A 505 33.56 -25.31 11.12
C GLN A 505 33.41 -25.76 9.67
N ASN A 506 33.46 -27.06 9.43
CA ASN A 506 33.35 -27.63 8.10
C ASN A 506 31.89 -27.66 7.62
N PRO A 507 31.47 -26.87 6.60
CA PRO A 507 30.08 -26.87 6.14
C PRO A 507 29.72 -28.11 5.29
N TYR A 508 30.71 -28.93 4.90
CA TYR A 508 30.50 -30.21 4.22
C TYR A 508 30.12 -31.36 5.16
N ASP A 509 30.41 -31.23 6.45
CA ASP A 509 29.99 -32.16 7.51
C ASP A 509 30.00 -31.42 8.85
N PHE A 510 28.85 -30.83 9.18
CA PHE A 510 28.59 -30.27 10.49
C PHE A 510 27.60 -31.16 11.24
N ASN A 511 28.14 -32.02 12.11
CA ASN A 511 27.37 -32.95 12.93
C ASN A 511 26.46 -33.87 12.08
N GLY A 512 26.98 -34.37 10.94
CA GLY A 512 26.27 -35.25 10.01
C GLY A 512 25.48 -34.53 8.91
N VAL A 513 25.51 -33.20 8.84
CA VAL A 513 24.76 -32.40 7.86
C VAL A 513 25.71 -31.67 6.91
N ASN A 514 25.43 -31.76 5.60
CA ASN A 514 26.22 -31.14 4.54
C ASN A 514 25.44 -29.99 3.91
N TYR A 515 25.66 -28.78 4.42
CA TYR A 515 24.97 -27.57 3.96
C TYR A 515 25.40 -27.18 2.54
N ILE A 516 26.67 -27.40 2.17
CA ILE A 516 27.15 -27.11 0.81
C ILE A 516 26.44 -27.98 -0.23
N LYS A 517 26.18 -29.26 0.08
CA LYS A 517 25.41 -30.13 -0.82
C LYS A 517 23.99 -29.59 -1.03
N SER A 518 23.32 -29.11 0.02
CA SER A 518 21.98 -28.53 -0.11
C SER A 518 21.93 -27.27 -0.98
N ILE A 519 23.02 -26.51 -1.04
CA ILE A 519 23.13 -25.35 -1.94
C ILE A 519 23.35 -25.83 -3.37
N ILE A 520 24.26 -26.78 -3.57
CA ILE A 520 24.61 -27.29 -4.91
C ILE A 520 23.49 -28.10 -5.56
N ASP A 521 22.71 -28.84 -4.76
CA ASP A 521 21.58 -29.64 -5.24
C ASP A 521 20.41 -28.79 -5.80
N SER A 522 20.35 -27.49 -5.48
CA SER A 522 19.31 -26.59 -6.01
C SER A 522 19.64 -25.99 -7.38
N PHE A 523 20.85 -26.23 -7.90
CA PHE A 523 21.29 -25.63 -9.15
C PHE A 523 20.52 -26.27 -10.33
N ASP A 524 19.60 -25.52 -10.94
CA ASP A 524 18.72 -26.01 -12.01
C ASP A 524 19.42 -26.20 -13.37
N GLY A 525 20.71 -25.85 -13.44
CA GLY A 525 21.48 -25.77 -14.67
C GLY A 525 21.67 -24.36 -15.21
N THR A 526 21.09 -23.34 -14.57
CA THR A 526 21.18 -21.91 -14.89
C THR A 526 21.37 -21.06 -13.63
N GLN A 527 20.57 -21.31 -12.58
CA GLN A 527 20.48 -20.53 -11.35
C GLN A 527 20.33 -21.45 -10.12
N PHE A 528 20.43 -20.89 -8.90
CA PHE A 528 20.15 -21.59 -7.64
C PHE A 528 18.77 -21.20 -7.08
N GLY A 529 18.06 -22.15 -6.47
CA GLY A 529 16.88 -21.85 -5.65
C GLY A 529 15.60 -21.54 -6.44
N ASP A 530 14.86 -20.51 -6.02
CA ASP A 530 13.63 -20.09 -6.67
C ASP A 530 13.92 -19.33 -7.98
N VAL A 531 13.34 -19.80 -9.09
CA VAL A 531 13.52 -19.24 -10.44
C VAL A 531 13.10 -17.76 -10.59
N ASN A 532 12.37 -17.24 -9.60
CA ASN A 532 11.91 -15.85 -9.55
C ASN A 532 12.83 -14.93 -8.72
N LEU A 533 13.76 -15.47 -7.93
CA LEU A 533 14.53 -14.74 -6.93
C LEU A 533 16.04 -14.79 -7.19
N ILE A 534 16.62 -13.68 -7.67
CA ILE A 534 18.09 -13.55 -7.78
C ILE A 534 18.82 -13.54 -6.42
N ASN A 535 18.09 -13.31 -5.34
CA ASN A 535 18.64 -13.34 -3.99
C ASN A 535 19.32 -14.69 -3.67
N ASP A 536 18.72 -15.81 -4.10
CA ASP A 536 19.26 -17.15 -3.88
C ASP A 536 20.60 -17.32 -4.62
N ASP A 537 20.71 -16.93 -5.89
CA ASP A 537 21.98 -16.93 -6.63
C ASP A 537 23.09 -16.09 -5.99
N ILE A 538 22.74 -14.88 -5.52
CA ILE A 538 23.69 -13.97 -4.88
C ILE A 538 24.22 -14.59 -3.58
N PHE A 539 23.34 -15.17 -2.77
CA PHE A 539 23.70 -15.79 -1.50
C PHE A 539 24.32 -17.19 -1.65
N ALA A 540 24.10 -17.91 -2.75
CA ALA A 540 24.83 -19.13 -3.09
C ALA A 540 26.31 -18.88 -3.33
N LEU A 541 26.66 -17.86 -4.14
CA LEU A 541 28.05 -17.58 -4.51
C LEU A 541 28.95 -17.22 -3.31
N ILE A 542 28.39 -16.59 -2.27
CA ILE A 542 29.13 -16.08 -1.11
C ILE A 542 29.82 -17.20 -0.29
N PRO A 543 29.11 -18.21 0.28
CA PRO A 543 29.74 -19.32 0.98
C PRO A 543 30.46 -20.28 0.02
N LEU A 544 29.99 -20.47 -1.23
CA LEU A 544 30.63 -21.41 -2.18
C LEU A 544 32.07 -21.01 -2.53
N ALA A 545 32.35 -19.71 -2.70
CA ALA A 545 33.71 -19.20 -2.90
C ALA A 545 34.66 -19.56 -1.73
N ASN A 546 34.16 -19.54 -0.50
CA ASN A 546 34.90 -19.93 0.70
C ASN A 546 34.90 -21.45 0.95
N ALA A 547 33.91 -22.18 0.43
CA ALA A 547 33.88 -23.65 0.43
C ALA A 547 34.81 -24.28 -0.64
N GLY A 548 35.48 -23.46 -1.46
CA GLY A 548 36.52 -23.89 -2.39
C GLY A 548 36.06 -24.06 -3.83
N TYR A 549 34.88 -23.58 -4.20
CA TYR A 549 34.44 -23.48 -5.59
C TYR A 549 35.19 -22.35 -6.31
N GLN A 550 35.38 -22.48 -7.62
CA GLN A 550 36.15 -21.58 -8.47
C GLN A 550 35.32 -21.12 -9.68
N ASP A 551 35.81 -20.11 -10.41
CA ASP A 551 35.21 -19.63 -11.66
C ASP A 551 35.20 -20.66 -12.81
N SER A 552 35.99 -21.73 -12.68
CA SER A 552 36.01 -22.90 -13.55
C SER A 552 34.92 -23.94 -13.24
N ASP A 553 34.26 -23.87 -12.09
CA ASP A 553 33.10 -24.72 -11.81
C ASP A 553 31.89 -24.22 -12.62
N ASN A 554 31.18 -25.14 -13.27
CA ASN A 554 30.12 -24.80 -14.23
C ASN A 554 28.94 -24.08 -13.57
N GLU A 555 28.58 -24.51 -12.36
CA GLU A 555 27.58 -23.90 -11.49
C GLU A 555 27.91 -22.42 -11.21
N ILE A 556 29.12 -22.14 -10.74
CA ILE A 556 29.60 -20.78 -10.46
C ILE A 556 29.61 -19.92 -11.72
N ASN A 557 30.15 -20.43 -12.83
CA ASN A 557 30.29 -19.68 -14.07
C ASN A 557 28.92 -19.24 -14.63
N LYS A 558 27.94 -20.14 -14.61
CA LYS A 558 26.58 -19.88 -15.07
C LYS A 558 25.82 -18.93 -14.16
N THR A 559 25.88 -19.11 -12.84
CA THR A 559 25.25 -18.20 -11.88
C THR A 559 25.83 -16.78 -11.96
N ILE A 560 27.15 -16.62 -12.15
CA ILE A 560 27.75 -15.30 -12.41
C ILE A 560 27.17 -14.67 -13.68
N ALA A 561 27.03 -15.44 -14.77
CA ALA A 561 26.43 -14.96 -16.01
C ALA A 561 24.94 -14.58 -15.83
N PHE A 562 24.19 -15.37 -15.06
CA PHE A 562 22.79 -15.10 -14.71
C PHE A 562 22.65 -13.82 -13.88
N ILE A 563 23.40 -13.67 -12.79
CA ILE A 563 23.41 -12.45 -11.97
C ILE A 563 23.73 -11.23 -12.85
N ILE A 564 24.79 -11.28 -13.67
CA ILE A 564 25.15 -10.16 -14.57
C ILE A 564 24.03 -9.87 -15.59
N SER A 565 23.26 -10.87 -16.02
CA SER A 565 22.15 -10.68 -16.96
C SER A 565 20.96 -9.90 -16.37
N LYS A 566 20.75 -10.01 -15.05
CA LYS A 566 19.68 -9.33 -14.30
C LYS A 566 20.06 -7.91 -13.83
N GLN A 567 21.30 -7.46 -14.06
CA GLN A 567 21.70 -6.10 -13.69
C GLN A 567 20.98 -5.07 -14.56
N LYS A 568 20.22 -4.17 -13.93
CA LYS A 568 19.49 -3.09 -14.60
C LYS A 568 20.43 -2.06 -15.23
N SER A 569 19.92 -1.27 -16.17
CA SER A 569 20.69 -0.25 -16.92
C SER A 569 21.33 0.80 -16.01
N ASN A 570 20.69 1.13 -14.88
CA ASN A 570 21.20 2.04 -13.85
C ASN A 570 22.32 1.44 -12.98
N GLY A 571 22.66 0.15 -13.14
CA GLY A 571 23.71 -0.55 -12.40
C GLY A 571 23.24 -1.32 -11.16
N SER A 572 21.96 -1.22 -10.79
CA SER A 572 21.39 -1.95 -9.66
C SER A 572 20.98 -3.38 -10.00
N TRP A 573 20.79 -4.18 -8.96
CA TRP A 573 19.91 -5.35 -8.97
C TRP A 573 18.64 -5.01 -8.22
N GLU A 574 17.49 -5.37 -8.81
CA GLU A 574 16.14 -5.12 -8.29
C GLU A 574 15.80 -3.64 -7.96
N GLU A 575 16.65 -2.67 -8.33
CA GLU A 575 16.61 -1.30 -7.79
C GLU A 575 16.74 -1.22 -6.25
N SER A 576 17.29 -2.27 -5.65
CA SER A 576 17.57 -2.39 -4.22
C SER A 576 19.03 -2.10 -3.91
N VAL A 577 19.24 -1.23 -2.90
CA VAL A 577 20.56 -0.97 -2.30
C VAL A 577 21.15 -2.25 -1.70
N ASP A 578 20.31 -3.08 -1.09
CA ASP A 578 20.72 -4.30 -0.37
C ASP A 578 21.17 -5.38 -1.35
N MET A 579 20.35 -5.68 -2.36
CA MET A 579 20.70 -6.66 -3.39
C MET A 579 21.89 -6.21 -4.24
N THR A 580 22.00 -4.91 -4.51
CA THR A 580 23.17 -4.37 -5.21
C THR A 580 24.45 -4.49 -4.37
N SER A 581 24.36 -4.28 -3.05
CA SER A 581 25.50 -4.43 -2.14
C SER A 581 25.90 -5.90 -1.93
N ALA A 582 24.93 -6.81 -1.84
CA ALA A 582 25.17 -8.25 -1.77
C ALA A 582 25.79 -8.78 -3.07
N SER A 583 25.26 -8.37 -4.23
CA SER A 583 25.80 -8.70 -5.56
C SER A 583 27.25 -8.27 -5.72
N VAL A 584 27.61 -7.05 -5.28
CA VAL A 584 29.00 -6.58 -5.29
C VAL A 584 29.90 -7.47 -4.44
N GLN A 585 29.49 -7.84 -3.23
CA GLN A 585 30.28 -8.71 -2.35
C GLN A 585 30.46 -10.13 -2.91
N ALA A 586 29.39 -10.71 -3.48
CA ALA A 586 29.41 -12.02 -4.12
C ALA A 586 30.33 -12.04 -5.34
N LEU A 587 30.06 -11.16 -6.31
CA LEU A 587 30.79 -11.08 -7.57
C LEU A 587 32.28 -10.72 -7.37
N LYS A 588 32.62 -9.94 -6.33
CA LYS A 588 34.01 -9.54 -6.06
C LYS A 588 34.95 -10.73 -5.79
N GLN A 589 34.44 -11.88 -5.33
CA GLN A 589 35.25 -13.10 -5.20
C GLN A 589 35.71 -13.67 -6.55
N PHE A 590 35.04 -13.30 -7.64
CA PHE A 590 35.25 -13.81 -8.99
C PHE A 590 35.62 -12.69 -9.97
N GLU A 591 36.34 -11.66 -9.51
CA GLU A 591 36.61 -10.43 -10.27
C GLU A 591 37.32 -10.61 -11.63
N ASN A 592 38.00 -11.74 -11.82
CA ASN A 592 38.70 -12.09 -13.06
C ASN A 592 37.76 -12.66 -14.14
N VAL A 593 36.50 -12.99 -13.80
CA VAL A 593 35.50 -13.45 -14.77
C VAL A 593 35.06 -12.28 -15.65
N SER A 594 34.90 -12.54 -16.94
CA SER A 594 34.51 -11.54 -17.92
C SER A 594 33.22 -10.81 -17.50
N ARG A 595 33.17 -9.49 -17.73
CA ARG A 595 32.08 -8.56 -17.36
C ARG A 595 31.84 -8.34 -15.86
N VAL A 596 32.44 -9.11 -14.93
CA VAL A 596 32.27 -8.90 -13.48
C VAL A 596 32.76 -7.51 -13.07
N GLY A 597 33.96 -7.10 -13.50
CA GLY A 597 34.50 -5.77 -13.18
C GLY A 597 33.60 -4.63 -13.66
N ASP A 598 33.01 -4.74 -14.86
CA ASP A 598 32.07 -3.75 -15.40
C ASP A 598 30.76 -3.70 -14.59
N ALA A 599 30.22 -4.86 -14.20
CA ALA A 599 29.02 -4.94 -13.37
C ALA A 599 29.25 -4.30 -12.00
N ILE A 600 30.37 -4.60 -11.35
CA ILE A 600 30.77 -3.99 -10.07
C ILE A 600 30.96 -2.47 -10.21
N ASN A 601 31.56 -1.99 -11.30
CA ASN A 601 31.73 -0.56 -11.54
C ASN A 601 30.39 0.18 -11.69
N LYS A 602 29.41 -0.40 -12.39
CA LYS A 602 28.05 0.17 -12.50
C LYS A 602 27.33 0.18 -11.15
N ALA A 603 27.43 -0.91 -10.40
CA ALA A 603 26.85 -1.03 -9.07
C ALA A 603 27.44 -0.01 -8.08
N SER A 604 28.75 0.20 -8.14
CA SER A 604 29.46 1.24 -7.39
C SER A 604 28.89 2.65 -7.65
N ILE A 605 28.61 2.98 -8.93
CA ILE A 605 28.00 4.27 -9.31
C ILE A 605 26.56 4.38 -8.80
N TYR A 606 25.75 3.33 -8.95
CA TYR A 606 24.38 3.30 -8.41
C TYR A 606 24.39 3.54 -6.89
N LEU A 607 25.16 2.75 -6.14
CA LEU A 607 25.23 2.86 -4.68
C LEU A 607 25.73 4.24 -4.24
N GLN A 608 26.76 4.80 -4.88
CA GLN A 608 27.25 6.15 -4.59
C GLN A 608 26.14 7.21 -4.75
N ASN A 609 25.31 7.11 -5.80
CA ASN A 609 24.23 8.05 -6.04
C ASN A 609 23.11 7.95 -4.99
N GLN A 610 22.85 6.76 -4.45
CA GLN A 610 21.86 6.52 -3.40
C GLN A 610 22.27 7.01 -2.00
N GLN A 611 23.50 7.52 -1.79
CA GLN A 611 23.91 8.01 -0.47
C GLN A 611 23.01 9.16 0.02
N GLY A 612 22.53 9.10 1.26
CA GLY A 612 21.78 10.14 1.93
C GLY A 612 22.63 11.34 2.36
N VAL A 613 21.99 12.46 2.67
CA VAL A 613 22.67 13.69 3.18
C VAL A 613 23.17 13.54 4.63
N ASP A 614 22.78 12.46 5.28
CA ASP A 614 23.26 11.97 6.57
C ASP A 614 24.51 11.08 6.46
N GLY A 615 24.88 10.65 5.24
CA GLY A 615 25.99 9.74 4.97
C GLY A 615 25.58 8.26 4.86
N GLY A 616 24.33 7.91 5.16
CA GLY A 616 23.80 6.54 5.15
C GLY A 616 22.99 6.18 3.89
N TRP A 617 22.31 5.03 3.93
CA TRP A 617 21.41 4.52 2.90
C TRP A 617 20.05 4.14 3.50
N GLY A 618 19.34 5.13 4.04
CA GLY A 618 18.00 4.98 4.62
C GLY A 618 17.96 4.34 6.01
N ASN A 619 18.59 3.17 6.19
CA ASN A 619 18.63 2.45 7.47
C ASN A 619 20.01 1.85 7.78
N VAL A 620 20.17 1.33 9.01
CA VAL A 620 21.43 0.75 9.50
C VAL A 620 21.85 -0.51 8.74
N SER A 621 20.92 -1.41 8.43
CA SER A 621 21.21 -2.67 7.73
C SER A 621 21.75 -2.40 6.33
N SER A 622 21.03 -1.59 5.54
CA SER A 622 21.42 -1.19 4.19
C SER A 622 22.73 -0.42 4.18
N THR A 623 22.91 0.54 5.09
CA THR A 623 24.19 1.26 5.24
C THR A 623 25.34 0.31 5.55
N SER A 624 25.12 -0.69 6.42
CA SER A 624 26.14 -1.68 6.79
C SER A 624 26.50 -2.63 5.65
N TRP A 625 25.55 -3.00 4.80
CA TRP A 625 25.82 -3.81 3.61
C TRP A 625 26.57 -3.00 2.56
N VAL A 626 26.18 -1.73 2.36
CA VAL A 626 26.91 -0.79 1.51
C VAL A 626 28.36 -0.61 2.00
N MET A 627 28.59 -0.46 3.31
CA MET A 627 29.94 -0.34 3.88
C MET A 627 30.82 -1.56 3.60
N GLN A 628 30.25 -2.76 3.64
CA GLN A 628 30.97 -4.00 3.29
C GLN A 628 31.25 -4.05 1.77
N ALA A 629 30.29 -3.64 0.93
CA ALA A 629 30.50 -3.50 -0.50
C ALA A 629 31.62 -2.47 -0.82
N GLN A 630 31.58 -1.27 -0.22
CA GLN A 630 32.63 -0.23 -0.30
C GLN A 630 34.00 -0.79 0.06
N SER A 631 34.08 -1.51 1.18
CA SER A 631 35.31 -2.17 1.66
C SER A 631 35.81 -3.23 0.68
N SER A 632 34.90 -3.97 0.03
CA SER A 632 35.26 -5.01 -0.96
C SER A 632 35.88 -4.43 -2.23
N ILE A 633 35.46 -3.23 -2.67
CA ILE A 633 35.92 -2.59 -3.90
C ILE A 633 36.94 -1.46 -3.67
N GLY A 634 37.27 -1.15 -2.41
CA GLY A 634 38.30 -0.17 -2.05
C GLY A 634 37.90 1.29 -2.27
N VAL A 635 36.61 1.63 -2.18
CA VAL A 635 36.11 3.00 -2.32
C VAL A 635 35.62 3.58 -1.00
N SER A 636 35.55 4.90 -0.91
CA SER A 636 34.93 5.63 0.19
C SER A 636 34.07 6.75 -0.38
N TRP A 637 32.79 6.79 0.01
CA TRP A 637 31.83 7.80 -0.44
C TRP A 637 31.47 8.75 0.69
N ASN A 638 31.39 10.03 0.34
CA ASN A 638 31.10 11.12 1.24
C ASN A 638 30.07 12.04 0.60
N LYS A 639 29.04 12.41 1.36
CA LYS A 639 28.02 13.39 0.94
C LYS A 639 27.91 14.46 2.01
N ASN A 640 28.06 15.73 1.61
CA ASN A 640 28.04 16.90 2.50
C ASN A 640 29.01 16.81 3.70
N GLY A 641 30.17 16.17 3.54
CA GLY A 641 31.15 15.97 4.60
C GLY A 641 30.92 14.73 5.46
N LYS A 642 29.77 14.05 5.34
CA LYS A 642 29.44 12.84 6.11
C LYS A 642 29.71 11.55 5.34
N THR A 643 30.09 10.52 6.09
CA THR A 643 30.34 9.15 5.65
C THR A 643 29.35 8.18 6.29
N CYS A 644 29.34 6.94 5.81
CA CYS A 644 28.63 5.82 6.41
C CYS A 644 29.02 5.53 7.87
N LEU A 645 30.28 5.80 8.26
CA LEU A 645 30.72 5.68 9.66
C LEU A 645 30.10 6.77 10.55
N ASP A 646 29.94 8.00 10.03
CA ASP A 646 29.27 9.08 10.77
C ASP A 646 27.79 8.74 11.01
N TYR A 647 27.15 8.10 10.02
CA TYR A 647 25.79 7.57 10.16
C TYR A 647 25.71 6.49 11.25
N LEU A 648 26.53 5.43 11.19
CA LEU A 648 26.51 4.39 12.24
C LEU A 648 26.84 4.93 13.64
N ALA A 649 27.74 5.92 13.73
CA ALA A 649 28.10 6.56 14.99
C ALA A 649 26.93 7.38 15.58
N LEU A 650 26.18 8.09 14.74
CA LEU A 650 24.96 8.78 15.13
C LEU A 650 23.91 7.77 15.61
N GLN A 651 23.69 6.68 14.87
CA GLN A 651 22.71 5.65 15.24
C GLN A 651 23.05 4.95 16.57
N GLN A 652 24.31 4.63 16.83
CA GLN A 652 24.75 4.11 18.14
C GLN A 652 24.64 5.14 19.28
N THR A 653 24.79 6.43 18.97
CA THR A 653 24.55 7.52 19.94
C THR A 653 23.05 7.62 20.28
N ASN A 654 22.18 7.55 19.26
CA ASN A 654 20.72 7.58 19.39
C ASN A 654 20.19 6.36 20.17
N ALA A 655 20.87 5.21 20.11
CA ALA A 655 20.66 4.05 20.98
C ALA A 655 21.04 4.28 22.47
N ASN A 656 21.07 5.53 22.94
CA ASN A 656 21.49 5.96 24.27
C ASN A 656 22.90 5.46 24.67
N ASN A 657 23.77 5.19 23.68
CA ASN A 657 25.08 4.55 23.88
C ASN A 657 25.03 3.21 24.64
N ASN A 658 23.90 2.48 24.60
CA ASN A 658 23.77 1.15 25.21
C ASN A 658 24.63 0.07 24.48
N GLY A 659 25.19 0.43 23.31
CA GLY A 659 26.02 -0.39 22.43
C GLY A 659 25.34 -0.83 21.14
N SER A 660 24.02 -0.98 21.10
CA SER A 660 23.27 -1.24 19.87
C SER A 660 23.23 -0.03 18.94
N VAL A 661 22.61 -0.22 17.78
CA VAL A 661 22.49 0.78 16.69
C VAL A 661 21.04 1.16 16.38
N LEU A 662 20.10 0.66 17.18
CA LEU A 662 18.68 1.02 17.13
C LEU A 662 18.22 1.45 18.53
N VAL A 663 17.11 2.19 18.59
CA VAL A 663 16.59 2.72 19.86
C VAL A 663 16.00 1.60 20.73
N SER A 664 15.82 1.87 22.03
CA SER A 664 15.32 0.86 22.99
C SER A 664 13.84 0.51 22.83
N THR A 665 13.12 1.20 21.94
CA THR A 665 11.73 0.90 21.55
C THR A 665 11.62 -0.09 20.39
N ASP A 666 12.72 -0.33 19.65
CA ASP A 666 12.79 -1.40 18.65
C ASP A 666 12.78 -2.78 19.31
N THR A 667 12.33 -3.80 18.58
CA THR A 667 12.36 -5.18 19.05
C THR A 667 13.80 -5.64 19.35
N LEU A 668 13.93 -6.58 20.28
CA LEU A 668 15.22 -7.22 20.58
C LEU A 668 15.82 -7.88 19.33
N GLN A 669 14.97 -8.53 18.54
CA GLN A 669 15.30 -9.17 17.27
C GLN A 669 15.91 -8.17 16.27
N ASN A 670 15.23 -7.03 16.02
CA ASN A 670 15.73 -5.99 15.11
C ASN A 670 17.05 -5.39 15.61
N ASN A 671 17.16 -5.13 16.91
CA ASN A 671 18.39 -4.64 17.53
C ASN A 671 19.56 -5.63 17.34
N ILE A 672 19.35 -6.92 17.61
CA ILE A 672 20.36 -7.98 17.37
C ILE A 672 20.76 -7.98 15.89
N TRP A 673 19.79 -7.95 14.98
CA TRP A 673 20.00 -8.07 13.55
C TRP A 673 20.79 -6.89 12.97
N ALA A 674 20.33 -5.65 13.22
CA ALA A 674 20.99 -4.44 12.74
C ALA A 674 22.38 -4.26 13.38
N THR A 675 22.55 -4.56 14.67
CA THR A 675 23.87 -4.53 15.33
C THR A 675 24.82 -5.57 14.73
N SER A 676 24.29 -6.74 14.35
CA SER A 676 25.08 -7.80 13.70
C SER A 676 25.61 -7.38 12.32
N TYR A 677 24.88 -6.55 11.57
CA TYR A 677 25.41 -5.98 10.33
C TYR A 677 26.39 -4.81 10.57
N ALA A 678 26.13 -3.97 11.58
CA ALA A 678 26.95 -2.79 11.86
C ALA A 678 28.37 -3.13 12.34
N ILE A 679 28.56 -4.22 13.10
CA ILE A 679 29.87 -4.68 13.61
C ILE A 679 30.90 -4.94 12.47
N PRO A 680 30.65 -5.85 11.50
CA PRO A 680 31.60 -6.12 10.41
C PRO A 680 31.78 -4.92 9.49
N ALA A 681 30.73 -4.12 9.26
CA ALA A 681 30.79 -2.87 8.53
C ALA A 681 31.76 -1.86 9.19
N GLY A 682 31.62 -1.63 10.49
CA GLY A 682 32.52 -0.76 11.26
C GLY A 682 33.96 -1.28 11.37
N LEU A 683 34.18 -2.57 11.14
CA LEU A 683 35.50 -3.20 11.02
C LEU A 683 36.04 -3.23 9.58
N SER A 684 35.28 -2.72 8.60
CA SER A 684 35.59 -2.78 7.16
C SER A 684 35.86 -4.22 6.66
N LYS A 685 35.15 -5.21 7.22
CA LYS A 685 35.25 -6.62 6.85
C LYS A 685 34.07 -7.04 5.99
N THR A 686 34.36 -7.54 4.80
CA THR A 686 33.39 -8.22 3.92
C THR A 686 33.02 -9.60 4.48
N TRP A 687 31.89 -10.16 4.08
CA TRP A 687 31.52 -11.53 4.47
C TRP A 687 32.62 -12.57 4.14
N ALA A 688 33.22 -12.51 2.95
CA ALA A 688 34.30 -13.40 2.54
C ALA A 688 35.56 -13.28 3.42
N ASN A 689 35.85 -12.09 3.97
CA ASN A 689 36.99 -11.85 4.87
C ASN A 689 36.71 -12.25 6.33
N ILE A 690 35.46 -12.58 6.67
CA ILE A 690 35.06 -13.13 7.97
C ILE A 690 35.13 -14.66 7.94
N MET A 691 34.77 -15.25 6.80
CA MET A 691 34.74 -16.69 6.59
C MET A 691 36.14 -17.30 6.41
N ASN A 692 36.36 -18.48 6.97
CA ASN A 692 37.53 -19.30 6.68
C ASN A 692 37.36 -20.00 5.32
N LYS A 693 38.44 -20.58 4.78
CA LYS A 693 38.39 -21.34 3.52
C LYS A 693 38.51 -22.85 3.77
N PHE A 694 37.62 -23.62 3.14
CA PHE A 694 37.65 -25.07 3.08
C PHE A 694 37.87 -25.51 1.62
N ALA A 695 38.46 -26.68 1.41
CA ALA A 695 38.62 -27.23 0.07
C ALA A 695 37.38 -28.06 -0.32
N LYS A 696 36.97 -27.98 -1.59
CA LYS A 696 35.96 -28.85 -2.20
C LYS A 696 36.40 -30.32 -2.01
N PRO A 697 35.61 -31.19 -1.35
CA PRO A 697 35.99 -32.58 -1.13
C PRO A 697 36.24 -33.29 -2.46
N VAL A 698 37.42 -33.89 -2.60
CA VAL A 698 37.74 -34.70 -3.78
C VAL A 698 36.94 -35.99 -3.71
N VAL A 699 36.04 -36.20 -4.67
CA VAL A 699 35.38 -37.50 -4.86
C VAL A 699 36.47 -38.50 -5.28
N GLN A 700 36.87 -39.38 -4.37
CA GLN A 700 37.73 -40.52 -4.72
C GLN A 700 36.91 -41.52 -5.54
N GLU A 701 37.06 -41.48 -6.86
CA GLU A 701 36.74 -42.66 -7.67
C GLU A 701 37.67 -43.81 -7.26
N ILE A 702 37.08 -44.85 -6.65
CA ILE A 702 37.80 -46.06 -6.27
C ILE A 702 38.10 -46.86 -7.54
N SER A 703 39.19 -46.50 -8.22
CA SER A 703 39.81 -47.28 -9.31
C SER A 703 40.51 -48.53 -8.75
N GLY A 704 39.75 -49.35 -8.04
CA GLY A 704 40.21 -50.59 -7.40
C GLY A 704 40.41 -51.70 -8.41
N SER A 705 41.62 -51.80 -8.97
CA SER A 705 42.06 -52.98 -9.72
C SER A 705 42.14 -54.20 -8.78
N CYS A 706 41.07 -55.00 -8.68
CA CYS A 706 41.13 -56.28 -7.97
C CYS A 706 41.77 -57.35 -8.86
N SER A 707 43.05 -57.62 -8.65
CA SER A 707 43.79 -58.69 -9.35
C SER A 707 43.51 -60.11 -8.80
N ASN A 708 42.51 -60.31 -7.93
CA ASN A 708 42.06 -61.63 -7.46
C ASN A 708 40.71 -61.54 -6.69
N CYS A 709 39.61 -61.37 -7.42
CA CYS A 709 38.25 -61.44 -6.85
C CYS A 709 37.44 -62.48 -7.64
N ASN A 710 37.24 -63.69 -7.08
CA ASN A 710 36.32 -64.67 -7.64
C ASN A 710 34.89 -64.12 -7.56
N GLY A 711 34.17 -64.12 -8.68
CA GLY A 711 32.87 -63.47 -8.77
C GLY A 711 31.72 -64.31 -8.23
N GLU A 712 30.96 -63.76 -7.28
CA GLU A 712 29.56 -64.15 -7.06
C GLU A 712 28.69 -63.01 -6.46
N GLU A 713 29.24 -61.98 -5.81
CA GLU A 713 28.44 -60.92 -5.14
C GLU A 713 28.00 -59.72 -6.02
N ILE A 714 28.58 -59.50 -7.21
CA ILE A 714 28.28 -58.29 -8.02
C ILE A 714 26.82 -58.25 -8.52
N LYS A 715 26.17 -59.40 -8.71
CA LYS A 715 24.81 -59.47 -9.30
C LYS A 715 23.66 -58.96 -8.43
N LYS A 716 23.89 -58.68 -7.14
CA LYS A 716 22.80 -58.25 -6.24
C LYS A 716 22.58 -56.73 -6.28
N VAL A 717 23.65 -55.94 -6.29
CA VAL A 717 23.59 -54.47 -6.26
C VAL A 717 23.03 -53.88 -7.56
N GLU A 718 23.39 -54.47 -8.71
CA GLU A 718 22.89 -54.05 -10.02
C GLU A 718 21.39 -54.32 -10.19
N SER A 719 20.86 -55.37 -9.53
CA SER A 719 19.43 -55.73 -9.58
C SER A 719 18.51 -54.87 -8.71
N GLU A 720 19.06 -54.14 -7.73
CA GLU A 720 18.32 -53.19 -6.89
C GLU A 720 18.36 -51.78 -7.47
N LYS A 721 19.45 -51.37 -8.13
CA LYS A 721 19.55 -50.06 -8.79
C LYS A 721 18.61 -49.92 -10.00
N LEU A 722 18.50 -50.97 -10.82
CA LEU A 722 17.57 -51.02 -11.98
C LEU A 722 16.08 -51.10 -11.61
N LYS A 723 15.74 -51.17 -10.31
CA LYS A 723 14.35 -51.29 -9.83
C LYS A 723 13.73 -49.98 -9.33
N VAL A 724 14.52 -48.91 -9.25
CA VAL A 724 14.09 -47.61 -8.74
C VAL A 724 13.90 -46.58 -9.86
N GLU A 725 14.55 -46.76 -11.01
CA GLU A 725 14.45 -45.85 -12.18
C GLU A 725 13.27 -46.16 -13.13
N SER A 726 12.31 -47.02 -12.75
CA SER A 726 11.25 -47.53 -13.66
C SER A 726 9.80 -47.26 -13.24
N ILE A 727 9.58 -46.21 -12.44
CA ILE A 727 8.28 -45.56 -12.15
C ILE A 727 8.65 -44.07 -12.03
N GLU A 728 8.33 -43.17 -12.95
CA GLU A 728 6.98 -42.86 -13.43
C GLU A 728 7.03 -42.15 -14.81
N GLN A 729 6.51 -42.79 -15.87
CA GLN A 729 6.07 -42.12 -17.11
C GLN A 729 4.88 -42.90 -17.68
N ILE A 730 3.72 -42.25 -17.76
CA ILE A 730 2.54 -42.77 -18.46
C ILE A 730 2.22 -41.78 -19.57
N GLU A 731 2.72 -42.07 -20.76
CA GLU A 731 2.39 -41.35 -21.99
C GLU A 731 1.27 -42.09 -22.73
N ILE A 732 0.33 -41.33 -23.29
CA ILE A 732 -0.93 -41.85 -23.86
C ILE A 732 -0.63 -42.48 -25.23
N LYS A 733 -0.92 -43.78 -25.38
CA LYS A 733 -0.80 -44.45 -26.68
C LYS A 733 -1.91 -44.03 -27.64
N THR A 734 -1.55 -43.26 -28.66
CA THR A 734 -2.20 -43.26 -29.97
C THR A 734 -1.68 -44.43 -30.80
N GLU A 735 -2.57 -45.19 -31.42
CA GLU A 735 -2.23 -46.30 -32.33
C GLU A 735 -2.71 -45.94 -33.75
N ILE A 736 -1.77 -45.91 -34.70
CA ILE A 736 -2.01 -45.56 -36.10
C ILE A 736 -2.13 -46.87 -36.90
N ILE A 737 -3.14 -46.95 -37.77
CA ILE A 737 -3.25 -47.98 -38.82
C ILE A 737 -3.51 -47.24 -40.14
N GLU A 738 -2.65 -47.46 -41.13
CA GLU A 738 -2.74 -46.82 -42.45
C GLU A 738 -3.66 -47.60 -43.42
N ASP A 739 -4.57 -46.85 -44.07
CA ASP A 739 -5.03 -46.94 -45.47
C ASP A 739 -5.69 -48.24 -46.04
N PRO A 740 -6.70 -48.11 -46.96
CA PRO A 740 -6.55 -47.33 -48.20
C PRO A 740 -7.75 -46.51 -48.74
N VAL A 741 -7.41 -45.37 -49.37
CA VAL A 741 -7.96 -44.75 -50.61
C VAL A 741 -9.37 -45.16 -51.10
N VAL A 742 -10.33 -44.21 -51.11
CA VAL A 742 -11.31 -43.94 -52.21
C VAL A 742 -11.71 -42.44 -52.19
N THR A 743 -12.05 -41.88 -53.36
CA THR A 743 -12.38 -40.47 -53.65
C THR A 743 -13.88 -40.11 -53.59
N ASP A 744 -14.12 -38.79 -53.50
CA ASP A 744 -15.30 -38.02 -53.95
C ASP A 744 -16.68 -38.11 -53.23
N ASP A 745 -17.14 -36.92 -52.84
CA ASP A 745 -18.48 -36.32 -53.03
C ASP A 745 -19.69 -36.54 -52.06
N ILE A 746 -20.41 -35.41 -51.89
CA ILE A 746 -21.85 -35.23 -51.53
C ILE A 746 -22.29 -35.17 -50.03
N LYS A 747 -22.58 -33.93 -49.61
CA LYS A 747 -23.77 -33.33 -48.93
C LYS A 747 -24.76 -34.11 -48.01
N GLU A 748 -25.42 -33.26 -47.19
CA GLU A 748 -26.73 -33.41 -46.51
C GLU A 748 -26.76 -34.40 -45.33
N GLU A 749 -27.59 -34.26 -44.29
CA GLU A 749 -28.36 -33.23 -43.58
C GLU A 749 -29.17 -34.04 -42.52
N LEU A 750 -29.82 -33.37 -41.56
CA LEU A 750 -31.01 -33.81 -40.80
C LEU A 750 -30.86 -34.67 -39.51
N ILE A 751 -31.37 -34.04 -38.43
CA ILE A 751 -32.39 -34.54 -37.48
C ILE A 751 -31.94 -35.42 -36.29
N GLU A 752 -31.86 -34.75 -35.13
CA GLU A 752 -32.82 -34.89 -34.00
C GLU A 752 -33.17 -36.32 -33.49
N THR A 753 -32.88 -36.62 -32.21
CA THR A 753 -33.91 -36.64 -31.13
C THR A 753 -33.38 -37.19 -29.78
N VAL A 754 -33.39 -36.30 -28.78
CA VAL A 754 -33.97 -36.37 -27.40
C VAL A 754 -33.73 -37.60 -26.46
N VAL A 755 -33.69 -37.23 -25.16
CA VAL A 755 -34.10 -37.92 -23.90
C VAL A 755 -32.98 -38.47 -22.98
N ASP A 756 -32.87 -37.83 -21.81
CA ASP A 756 -32.24 -38.24 -20.54
C ASP A 756 -32.90 -39.53 -19.92
N PRO A 757 -32.74 -39.94 -18.63
CA PRO A 757 -31.94 -39.42 -17.51
C PRO A 757 -31.24 -40.48 -16.62
N VAL A 758 -30.73 -40.01 -15.47
CA VAL A 758 -30.46 -40.75 -14.21
C VAL A 758 -29.16 -41.55 -14.12
N ARG A 759 -28.25 -41.09 -13.26
CA ARG A 759 -27.35 -41.95 -12.49
C ARG A 759 -27.65 -41.78 -11.00
N ALA A 760 -27.98 -42.88 -10.33
CA ALA A 760 -28.30 -42.88 -8.91
C ALA A 760 -27.04 -42.77 -8.03
N GLU A 761 -27.17 -42.05 -6.92
CA GLU A 761 -26.19 -42.04 -5.83
C GLU A 761 -26.10 -43.39 -5.12
N LYS A 762 -24.93 -43.71 -4.57
CA LYS A 762 -24.88 -44.43 -3.29
C LYS A 762 -23.65 -44.09 -2.45
N VAL A 763 -23.88 -43.17 -1.52
CA VAL A 763 -23.26 -42.99 -0.20
C VAL A 763 -22.31 -44.09 0.25
N VAL A 764 -21.10 -43.68 0.66
CA VAL A 764 -20.38 -44.28 1.80
C VAL A 764 -20.11 -43.16 2.81
N GLU A 765 -20.37 -43.46 4.07
CA GLU A 765 -20.46 -42.54 5.21
C GLU A 765 -19.13 -42.51 5.99
N SER A 766 -18.72 -41.35 6.49
CA SER A 766 -17.64 -41.22 7.47
C SER A 766 -18.07 -40.31 8.63
N GLU A 767 -17.84 -40.79 9.85
CA GLU A 767 -18.53 -40.33 11.06
C GLU A 767 -18.01 -38.98 11.57
N LYS A 768 -18.93 -38.09 12.00
CA LYS A 768 -18.59 -36.85 12.69
C LYS A 768 -18.50 -37.05 14.21
N LEU A 769 -17.31 -36.85 14.77
CA LEU A 769 -17.15 -36.63 16.21
C LEU A 769 -17.69 -35.24 16.59
N LYS A 770 -18.82 -35.22 17.31
CA LYS A 770 -19.32 -34.03 18.01
C LYS A 770 -18.60 -33.88 19.35
N VAL A 771 -18.15 -32.67 19.67
CA VAL A 771 -17.88 -32.25 21.04
C VAL A 771 -18.99 -31.29 21.46
N GLU A 772 -19.79 -31.70 22.45
CA GLU A 772 -20.88 -30.91 23.00
C GLU A 772 -20.38 -30.03 24.15
N ASN A 773 -20.63 -28.72 24.08
CA ASN A 773 -20.55 -27.85 25.26
C ASN A 773 -21.93 -27.82 25.96
N ASN A 774 -22.10 -28.70 26.94
CA ASN A 774 -23.19 -28.62 27.90
C ASN A 774 -22.81 -27.68 29.06
N LEU A 775 -23.59 -26.62 29.29
CA LEU A 775 -23.77 -26.07 30.64
C LEU A 775 -25.17 -25.44 30.75
N ALA A 776 -25.98 -25.98 31.67
CA ALA A 776 -27.28 -25.45 32.05
C ALA A 776 -27.30 -25.08 33.54
N GLU A 777 -28.24 -24.22 33.89
CA GLU A 777 -28.48 -23.58 35.19
C GLU A 777 -28.48 -24.51 36.42
N ASN A 778 -27.95 -24.07 37.59
CA ASN A 778 -28.81 -23.58 38.69
C ASN A 778 -28.12 -23.19 40.03
N SER A 779 -28.82 -22.30 40.75
CA SER A 779 -28.96 -22.21 42.22
C SER A 779 -27.92 -21.53 43.15
N ILE A 780 -28.31 -20.33 43.62
CA ILE A 780 -28.64 -19.96 45.03
C ILE A 780 -27.56 -19.93 46.14
N ASN A 781 -27.63 -18.79 46.86
CA ASN A 781 -27.16 -18.41 48.21
C ASN A 781 -25.75 -17.82 48.35
N LYS A 782 -25.46 -16.92 49.31
CA LYS A 782 -26.08 -15.81 50.07
C LYS A 782 -25.10 -15.54 51.24
N ASP A 783 -25.26 -14.40 51.92
CA ASP A 783 -24.57 -14.05 53.18
C ASP A 783 -23.06 -13.76 53.01
N LEU A 784 -22.44 -12.69 53.55
CA LEU A 784 -22.80 -11.55 54.42
C LEU A 784 -21.77 -10.42 54.08
N LEU A 785 -21.81 -9.14 54.49
CA LEU A 785 -22.46 -8.39 55.58
C LEU A 785 -22.67 -6.88 55.18
N THR A 786 -23.12 -6.07 56.15
CA THR A 786 -23.11 -4.58 56.34
C THR A 786 -22.04 -3.70 55.64
N ALA A 787 -22.17 -2.39 55.39
CA ALA A 787 -23.18 -1.31 55.68
C ALA A 787 -22.66 0.04 55.08
N SER A 788 -23.35 1.20 55.00
CA SER A 788 -24.77 1.61 55.05
C SER A 788 -24.94 3.11 54.69
N ALA A 789 -26.13 3.52 54.21
CA ALA A 789 -26.65 4.90 54.10
C ALA A 789 -26.03 5.85 53.02
N GLY A 790 -26.80 6.74 52.37
CA GLY A 790 -28.23 7.00 52.51
C GLY A 790 -28.80 7.89 51.39
N GLN A 791 -30.11 7.80 51.16
CA GLN A 791 -30.85 8.54 50.13
C GLN A 791 -31.17 9.99 50.54
N SER A 792 -31.43 10.87 49.56
CA SER A 792 -32.70 11.61 49.53
C SER A 792 -32.97 12.32 48.20
N ARG A 793 -34.23 12.25 47.75
CA ARG A 793 -34.85 13.17 46.78
C ARG A 793 -35.62 14.24 47.55
N ILE A 794 -35.93 15.40 46.94
CA ILE A 794 -37.31 15.94 46.73
C ILE A 794 -37.28 17.39 46.18
N LYS A 795 -38.35 17.73 45.45
CA LYS A 795 -38.66 18.95 44.69
C LYS A 795 -38.93 20.21 45.57
N TRP A 796 -38.80 21.43 45.01
CA TRP A 796 -39.92 22.29 44.54
C TRP A 796 -39.49 23.75 44.23
N ASN A 797 -40.24 24.42 43.34
CA ASN A 797 -40.11 25.86 42.97
C ASN A 797 -40.73 26.80 44.03
N TRP A 798 -40.26 28.07 44.12
CA TRP A 798 -41.00 29.29 43.67
C TRP A 798 -40.30 30.63 44.07
N ARG A 799 -40.72 31.72 43.41
CA ARG A 799 -40.05 33.04 43.23
C ARG A 799 -40.16 34.07 44.39
N LYS A 800 -39.17 35.00 44.49
CA LYS A 800 -39.26 36.50 44.50
C LYS A 800 -37.85 37.12 44.72
N ILE A 801 -37.23 37.87 43.76
CA ILE A 801 -37.33 39.33 43.46
C ILE A 801 -36.81 40.20 44.64
N ASN A 802 -35.64 40.87 44.62
CA ASN A 802 -35.30 42.10 43.84
C ASN A 802 -33.78 42.51 43.91
N VAL A 803 -33.13 42.76 42.75
CA VAL A 803 -32.21 43.90 42.34
C VAL A 803 -31.02 44.35 43.25
N PRO A 804 -29.82 44.78 42.74
CA PRO A 804 -29.07 44.46 41.49
C PRO A 804 -27.55 44.15 41.67
N GLN A 805 -26.91 43.45 40.71
CA GLN A 805 -25.68 43.85 39.97
C GLN A 805 -25.11 42.68 39.14
N LEU A 806 -24.24 42.99 38.17
CA LEU A 806 -23.53 42.09 37.22
C LEU A 806 -24.33 41.55 36.03
N ASN A 807 -24.43 42.40 34.99
CA ASN A 807 -24.55 41.93 33.60
C ASN A 807 -23.18 41.40 33.11
N GLN A 808 -23.14 40.32 32.32
CA GLN A 808 -22.88 40.38 30.86
C GLN A 808 -22.59 38.98 30.23
N LEU A 809 -23.33 38.71 29.16
CA LEU A 809 -23.03 37.84 28.01
C LEU A 809 -23.09 38.77 26.77
N PRO A 810 -22.75 38.34 25.53
CA PRO A 810 -21.62 37.51 25.08
C PRO A 810 -20.86 38.17 23.89
N PHE A 811 -19.81 37.53 23.40
CA PHE A 811 -19.11 37.79 22.11
C PHE A 811 -18.43 39.17 21.94
N VAL A 812 -17.49 39.25 20.98
CA VAL A 812 -16.69 40.44 20.58
C VAL A 812 -15.81 41.07 21.69
N ARG A 813 -14.63 40.48 21.92
CA ARG A 813 -13.46 41.25 22.41
C ARG A 813 -12.08 40.82 21.89
N GLN A 814 -12.04 40.31 20.66
CA GLN A 814 -10.96 40.76 19.76
C GLN A 814 -11.15 42.28 19.54
N LEU A 815 -10.06 43.02 19.27
CA LEU A 815 -10.01 44.49 19.17
C LEU A 815 -10.25 45.27 20.49
N ARG A 816 -9.29 45.19 21.44
CA ARG A 816 -8.61 46.34 22.09
C ARG A 816 -7.75 45.87 23.28
N ALA A 817 -6.55 45.36 22.97
CA ALA A 817 -5.49 45.10 23.96
C ALA A 817 -4.10 45.50 23.43
N ILE A 818 -4.04 46.51 22.55
CA ILE A 818 -2.82 47.22 22.18
C ILE A 818 -3.13 48.72 22.37
N PHE A 819 -2.51 49.33 23.39
CA PHE A 819 -2.79 50.66 24.00
C PHE A 819 -4.16 50.78 24.71
N SER A 820 -4.27 51.14 26.00
CA SER A 820 -3.55 52.19 26.72
C SER A 820 -3.57 51.99 28.27
N VAL A 821 -2.42 52.07 28.94
CA VAL A 821 -1.93 53.22 29.78
C VAL A 821 -2.33 53.18 31.27
N PHE A 822 -1.32 53.24 32.16
CA PHE A 822 -1.15 54.15 33.32
C PHE A 822 0.13 53.73 34.11
N PRO A 823 0.82 54.59 34.91
CA PRO A 823 0.80 56.05 35.02
C PRO A 823 2.14 56.77 34.66
N LYS A 824 1.99 58.00 34.15
CA LYS A 824 2.63 59.26 34.60
C LYS A 824 3.92 59.18 35.45
N LEU A 825 5.02 59.67 34.87
CA LEU A 825 5.91 60.61 35.55
C LEU A 825 5.79 61.99 34.87
N PHE A 826 5.84 63.03 35.70
CA PHE A 826 5.36 64.40 35.44
C PHE A 826 5.95 65.14 34.23
N HIS A 827 5.09 65.90 33.56
CA HIS A 827 5.45 67.05 32.73
C HIS A 827 5.89 68.24 33.63
N LEU A 828 7.13 68.71 33.50
CA LEU A 828 7.66 70.05 33.85
C LEU A 828 9.15 69.99 33.44
N SER A 829 9.69 70.69 32.44
CA SER A 829 9.65 72.11 32.09
C SER A 829 10.17 72.26 30.64
N LEU A 830 9.39 72.81 29.69
CA LEU A 830 9.56 74.17 29.13
C LEU A 830 10.94 74.54 28.55
N ARG A 831 10.92 74.95 27.26
CA ARG A 831 11.88 75.80 26.52
C ARG A 831 13.27 75.23 26.15
N LYS A 832 13.38 74.68 24.95
CA LYS A 832 13.95 75.41 23.79
C LYS A 832 13.62 74.71 22.47
#